data_AF-A0A340YAH9-F1
#
_entry.id   AF-A0A340YAH9-F1
#
_cell.length_a   1.000
_cell.length_b   1.000
_cell.length_c   1.000
_cell.angle_alpha   90.00
_cell.angle_beta   90.00
_cell.angle_gamma   90.00
#
_symmetry.space_group_name_H-M   'P 1'
#
loop_
_entity.id
_entity.type
_entity.pdbx_description
1 polymer ?
#
loop_
_entity_poly.entity_id
_entity_poly.type
_entity_poly.pdbx_seq_one_letter_code
_entity_poly.pdbx_strand_id
1 'polypeptide(L)'
;MFQLLQWLPLLLLLPPPGSPEPPGLAPLSAGAPPQAPDLLYADGLRAYAAGAWAPAVALLREALRSRAALGRARLDCGARCAAEPGAALPASPGPDSGPGAARGAWEPLLLRAALRRAECLTQCGTRRLGPGGAARLRVGSALQDAFRRREPYNYLQRAYYQLRKLDLAAAAAHTFFVANPMHLQMREDMAKYRRMSGVRPQSFRDLETPPYWAAYDTGLELLGHQEAALALPWLEEALQESLAQVESCRAGCEGPEEQQKAEEAAEGTGSPGGLYEAIAGHWIGVLRCRQRCVGDTATRPGRSFPVPDFLPSQLRRLHEAHAQVGNLSQAVENVLSVLLFYPEDEAARKALDQYQAQLGEPRPGLGPREDIQRFVLRSLGEKRQLYYAMEHLGASFKDPDPWTPAAFIPEALREKLREDQEKRPWDHEPPQPKPLTHWKDVLLLEGVTLTQDARQLNGSERAVLDGLLTPAECGVLLQLAKDAAESGTRSGYQGRRSPHTPHERFEGLTVLKAAQLARAGVVGSQGAQLLLEVSERVRSLTQAYFSPDRPLHLSFTHLVCRSAIEGEQSQRMDLSHPVHADNCVLDPDTGECWREPPAYTYRDYSGLLYLNDDFQGGHLFFTEPNALTVTAQVRPRCGRLVAFSSGVENPHGVWAVTRGRRCSLALWHTWAPEHGEQEWTEAKELLQEPEKEEGEGMPSRDPAPEPPSHRLQRVQDKAGKPPRVREEL
;
A
#
# COMPACT_ATOMS: atom_id res chain seq x y z
N MET A 1 -19.81 23.54 48.29
CA MET A 1 -20.75 22.57 47.66
C MET A 1 -21.54 23.33 46.59
N PHE A 2 -21.99 22.66 45.52
CA PHE A 2 -22.57 23.27 44.31
C PHE A 2 -21.63 24.15 43.47
N GLN A 3 -20.76 23.52 42.66
CA GLN A 3 -20.37 23.95 41.30
C GLN A 3 -19.49 22.86 40.67
N LEU A 4 -20.11 21.80 40.14
CA LEU A 4 -19.38 20.64 39.57
C LEU A 4 -20.26 19.80 38.61
N LEU A 5 -21.18 20.45 37.88
CA LEU A 5 -22.30 19.77 37.21
C LEU A 5 -22.71 20.41 35.85
N GLN A 6 -21.73 20.82 35.04
CA GLN A 6 -21.96 21.38 33.68
C GLN A 6 -21.12 20.75 32.55
N TRP A 7 -20.48 19.60 32.80
CA TRP A 7 -19.68 18.86 31.79
C TRP A 7 -20.33 17.53 31.35
N LEU A 8 -21.67 17.47 31.37
CA LEU A 8 -22.49 16.56 30.57
C LEU A 8 -23.65 17.42 30.03
N PRO A 9 -23.84 17.55 28.70
CA PRO A 9 -23.97 16.40 27.81
C PRO A 9 -23.35 16.58 26.39
N LEU A 10 -22.26 15.89 26.08
CA LEU A 10 -21.85 15.62 24.67
C LEU A 10 -21.52 14.14 24.39
N LEU A 11 -21.60 13.28 25.41
CA LEU A 11 -21.26 11.85 25.38
C LEU A 11 -22.39 10.93 24.84
N LEU A 12 -23.30 11.47 24.02
CA LEU A 12 -24.52 10.79 23.54
C LEU A 12 -24.55 10.51 22.03
N LEU A 13 -23.45 10.74 21.30
CA LEU A 13 -23.34 10.43 19.87
C LEU A 13 -22.34 9.29 19.54
N LEU A 14 -21.55 8.83 20.50
CA LEU A 14 -20.78 7.58 20.37
C LEU A 14 -21.65 6.39 20.82
N PRO A 15 -21.81 5.33 20.00
CA PRO A 15 -22.45 4.11 20.46
C PRO A 15 -21.55 3.42 21.50
N PRO A 16 -22.11 2.86 22.59
CA PRO A 16 -21.30 2.17 23.59
C PRO A 16 -20.62 0.91 22.99
N PRO A 17 -19.44 0.50 23.50
CA PRO A 17 -18.73 -0.69 23.06
C PRO A 17 -19.50 -1.97 23.45
N GLY A 18 -20.48 -2.33 22.62
CA GLY A 18 -21.44 -3.40 22.92
C GLY A 18 -22.84 -3.12 22.36
N SER A 19 -22.94 -2.72 21.09
CA SER A 19 -24.23 -2.71 20.38
C SER A 19 -24.92 -4.08 20.53
N PRO A 20 -26.20 -4.15 20.95
CA PRO A 20 -26.89 -5.43 21.10
C PRO A 20 -26.94 -6.16 19.76
N GLU A 21 -26.63 -7.46 19.75
CA GLU A 21 -26.57 -8.23 18.51
C GLU A 21 -27.92 -8.22 17.77
N PRO A 22 -27.93 -8.01 16.43
CA PRO A 22 -29.18 -8.00 15.68
C PRO A 22 -29.84 -9.39 15.73
N PRO A 23 -31.18 -9.45 15.87
CA PRO A 23 -31.89 -10.66 16.25
C PRO A 23 -31.64 -11.85 15.32
N GLY A 24 -31.67 -13.05 15.92
CA GLY A 24 -31.46 -14.32 15.22
C GLY A 24 -30.04 -14.55 14.72
N LEU A 25 -29.02 -13.91 15.29
CA LEU A 25 -27.67 -14.50 15.34
C LEU A 25 -27.57 -15.38 16.59
N ALA A 26 -26.69 -16.38 16.56
CA ALA A 26 -26.22 -17.00 17.79
C ALA A 26 -25.35 -15.96 18.51
N PRO A 27 -25.68 -15.56 19.75
CA PRO A 27 -24.90 -14.57 20.48
C PRO A 27 -23.51 -15.15 20.79
N LEU A 28 -22.48 -14.32 20.71
CA LEU A 28 -21.16 -14.73 21.20
C LEU A 28 -21.23 -14.96 22.71
N SER A 29 -20.83 -16.15 23.17
CA SER A 29 -20.90 -16.53 24.59
C SER A 29 -19.94 -15.71 25.45
N ALA A 30 -20.40 -14.57 25.95
CA ALA A 30 -19.69 -13.72 26.88
C ALA A 30 -19.30 -14.54 28.13
N GLY A 31 -18.00 -14.59 28.43
CA GLY A 31 -17.45 -15.41 29.52
C GLY A 31 -17.07 -16.86 29.16
N ALA A 32 -17.45 -17.37 27.99
CA ALA A 32 -16.94 -18.67 27.52
C ALA A 32 -15.44 -18.54 27.16
N PRO A 33 -14.58 -19.52 27.53
CA PRO A 33 -13.16 -19.47 27.22
C PRO A 33 -12.93 -19.41 25.71
N PRO A 34 -11.88 -18.72 25.24
CA PRO A 34 -11.52 -18.70 23.83
C PRO A 34 -11.06 -20.08 23.36
N GLN A 35 -11.36 -20.43 22.11
CA GLN A 35 -10.97 -21.68 21.48
C GLN A 35 -9.96 -21.42 20.35
N ALA A 36 -9.31 -22.47 19.85
CA ALA A 36 -8.21 -22.37 18.89
C ALA A 36 -8.68 -21.65 17.59
N PRO A 37 -8.18 -20.44 17.27
CA PRO A 37 -8.72 -19.63 16.17
C PRO A 37 -8.54 -20.27 14.78
N ASP A 38 -7.54 -21.13 14.64
CA ASP A 38 -7.24 -21.94 13.46
C ASP A 38 -8.28 -23.04 13.22
N LEU A 39 -8.65 -23.80 14.26
CA LEU A 39 -9.71 -24.80 14.17
C LEU A 39 -11.05 -24.13 13.89
N LEU A 40 -11.38 -23.06 14.63
CA LEU A 40 -12.62 -22.28 14.43
C LEU A 40 -12.72 -21.71 13.01
N TYR A 41 -11.63 -21.15 12.47
CA TYR A 41 -11.60 -20.63 11.10
C TYR A 41 -11.77 -21.76 10.08
N ALA A 42 -11.04 -22.87 10.24
CA ALA A 42 -11.12 -24.02 9.34
C ALA A 42 -12.51 -24.68 9.34
N ASP A 43 -13.16 -24.81 10.50
CA ASP A 43 -14.55 -25.28 10.59
C ASP A 43 -15.54 -24.25 10.04
N GLY A 44 -15.29 -22.95 10.22
CA GLY A 44 -16.05 -21.88 9.58
C GLY A 44 -16.01 -21.96 8.06
N LEU A 45 -14.84 -22.24 7.46
CA LEU A 45 -14.70 -22.46 6.02
C LEU A 45 -15.36 -23.77 5.56
N ARG A 46 -15.27 -24.87 6.34
CA ARG A 46 -15.99 -26.12 6.05
C ARG A 46 -17.50 -25.90 6.03
N ALA A 47 -18.05 -25.21 7.05
CA ALA A 47 -19.46 -24.87 7.12
C ALA A 47 -19.89 -23.94 5.97
N TYR A 48 -19.07 -22.96 5.61
CA TYR A 48 -19.31 -22.06 4.47
C TYR A 48 -19.38 -22.83 3.14
N ALA A 49 -18.41 -23.72 2.89
CA ALA A 49 -18.38 -24.56 1.69
C ALA A 49 -19.57 -25.53 1.60
N ALA A 50 -20.07 -26.01 2.75
CA ALA A 50 -21.28 -26.82 2.84
C ALA A 50 -22.61 -26.02 2.73
N GLY A 51 -22.55 -24.69 2.55
CA GLY A 51 -23.73 -23.82 2.53
C GLY A 51 -24.41 -23.64 3.89
N ALA A 52 -23.78 -24.06 4.98
CA ALA A 52 -24.27 -23.94 6.35
C ALA A 52 -24.00 -22.53 6.91
N TRP A 53 -24.67 -21.52 6.35
CA TRP A 53 -24.37 -20.10 6.56
C TRP A 53 -24.41 -19.66 8.04
N ALA A 54 -25.37 -20.15 8.84
CA ALA A 54 -25.47 -19.77 10.25
C ALA A 54 -24.34 -20.38 11.11
N PRO A 55 -24.02 -21.69 11.03
CA PRO A 55 -22.80 -22.24 11.61
C PRO A 55 -21.51 -21.54 11.13
N ALA A 56 -21.38 -21.25 9.83
CA ALA A 56 -20.21 -20.55 9.29
C ALA A 56 -20.01 -19.17 9.93
N VAL A 57 -21.09 -18.37 10.05
CA VAL A 57 -21.06 -17.07 10.73
C VAL A 57 -20.68 -17.23 12.20
N ALA A 58 -21.25 -18.20 12.92
CA ALA A 58 -20.92 -18.42 14.33
C ALA A 58 -19.42 -18.73 14.52
N LEU A 59 -18.89 -19.66 13.73
CA LEU A 59 -17.51 -20.13 13.80
C LEU A 59 -16.48 -19.04 13.41
N LEU A 60 -16.73 -18.30 12.33
CA LEU A 60 -15.86 -17.21 11.89
C LEU A 60 -15.84 -16.03 12.87
N ARG A 61 -17.00 -15.65 13.44
CA ARG A 61 -17.09 -14.63 14.51
C ARG A 61 -16.38 -15.09 15.78
N GLU A 62 -16.51 -16.35 16.13
CA GLU A 62 -15.83 -16.93 17.30
C GLU A 62 -14.31 -17.00 17.11
N ALA A 63 -13.82 -17.25 15.89
CA ALA A 63 -12.39 -17.20 15.55
C ALA A 63 -11.82 -15.78 15.74
N LEU A 64 -12.53 -14.75 15.27
CA LEU A 64 -12.21 -13.33 15.49
C LEU A 64 -12.19 -12.99 16.99
N ARG A 65 -13.25 -13.37 17.74
CA ARG A 65 -13.33 -13.18 19.21
C ARG A 65 -12.15 -13.81 19.93
N SER A 66 -11.82 -15.06 19.61
CA SER A 66 -10.76 -15.82 20.27
C SER A 66 -9.36 -15.30 19.92
N ARG A 67 -9.10 -14.85 18.69
CA ARG A 67 -7.86 -14.14 18.31
C ARG A 67 -7.68 -12.85 19.12
N ALA A 68 -8.73 -12.03 19.23
CA ALA A 68 -8.68 -10.79 20.01
C ALA A 68 -8.52 -11.04 21.53
N ALA A 69 -9.13 -12.11 22.06
CA ALA A 69 -8.96 -12.53 23.45
C ALA A 69 -7.52 -13.00 23.77
N LEU A 70 -6.89 -13.74 22.85
CA LEU A 70 -5.48 -14.13 22.95
C LEU A 70 -4.55 -12.91 23.00
N GLY A 71 -4.76 -11.91 22.14
CA GLY A 71 -3.97 -10.68 22.12
C GLY A 71 -4.02 -9.94 23.46
N ARG A 72 -5.24 -9.65 23.95
CA ARG A 72 -5.43 -9.02 25.27
C ARG A 72 -4.82 -9.85 26.41
N ALA A 73 -4.96 -11.17 26.39
CA ALA A 73 -4.36 -12.02 27.42
C ALA A 73 -2.81 -12.01 27.40
N ARG A 74 -2.17 -11.88 26.23
CA ARG A 74 -0.71 -11.69 26.14
C ARG A 74 -0.28 -10.35 26.73
N LEU A 75 -0.97 -9.25 26.37
CA LEU A 75 -0.69 -7.91 26.92
C LEU A 75 -0.88 -7.86 28.44
N ASP A 76 -2.06 -8.26 28.92
CA ASP A 76 -2.42 -8.21 30.34
C ASP A 76 -1.50 -9.08 31.21
N CYS A 77 -1.15 -10.28 30.75
CA CYS A 77 -0.23 -11.15 31.48
C CYS A 77 1.22 -10.67 31.36
N GLY A 78 1.65 -10.17 30.19
CA GLY A 78 2.99 -9.61 29.99
C GLY A 78 3.28 -8.45 30.93
N ALA A 79 2.42 -7.43 30.91
CA ALA A 79 2.54 -6.25 31.77
C ALA A 79 2.48 -6.63 33.27
N ARG A 80 1.49 -7.44 33.67
CA ARG A 80 1.34 -7.85 35.07
C ARG A 80 2.54 -8.69 35.57
N CYS A 81 3.00 -9.66 34.79
CA CYS A 81 4.13 -10.52 35.18
C CYS A 81 5.49 -9.83 35.11
N ALA A 82 5.65 -8.79 34.29
CA ALA A 82 6.84 -7.94 34.32
C ALA A 82 6.94 -7.09 35.60
N ALA A 83 5.80 -6.79 36.23
CA ALA A 83 5.70 -6.01 37.46
C ALA A 83 5.68 -6.84 38.76
N GLU A 84 5.69 -8.19 38.69
CA GLU A 84 5.67 -9.01 39.93
C GLU A 84 7.03 -8.97 40.66
N PRO A 85 7.06 -8.90 42.01
CA PRO A 85 8.29 -8.80 42.80
C PRO A 85 9.28 -9.95 42.52
N GLY A 86 10.48 -9.59 42.03
CA GLY A 86 11.51 -10.56 41.66
C GLY A 86 11.37 -11.17 40.26
N ALA A 87 10.43 -10.70 39.43
CA ALA A 87 10.38 -10.95 37.99
C ALA A 87 11.04 -9.82 37.17
N ALA A 88 11.34 -8.68 37.81
CA ALA A 88 12.14 -7.60 37.22
C ALA A 88 13.56 -8.09 36.90
N LEU A 89 14.05 -7.75 35.70
CA LEU A 89 15.40 -8.13 35.27
C LEU A 89 16.46 -7.33 36.05
N PRO A 90 17.59 -7.94 36.43
CA PRO A 90 18.67 -7.22 37.10
C PRO A 90 19.27 -6.16 36.17
N ALA A 91 19.55 -4.97 36.71
CA ALA A 91 20.24 -3.92 35.98
C ALA A 91 21.59 -4.43 35.44
N SER A 92 21.95 -4.01 34.23
CA SER A 92 23.25 -4.36 33.63
C SER A 92 24.37 -3.76 34.49
N PRO A 93 25.42 -4.54 34.84
CA PRO A 93 26.56 -4.00 35.58
C PRO A 93 27.31 -2.99 34.71
N GLY A 94 27.16 -1.69 35.01
CA GLY A 94 27.85 -0.59 34.35
C GLY A 94 29.38 -0.67 34.49
N PRO A 95 30.14 0.13 33.71
CA PRO A 95 31.60 0.06 33.69
C PRO A 95 32.24 0.29 35.08
N ASP A 96 31.62 1.12 35.92
CA ASP A 96 32.09 1.46 37.27
C ASP A 96 31.75 0.39 38.34
N SER A 97 31.17 -0.75 37.94
CA SER A 97 30.81 -1.85 38.86
C SER A 97 32.07 -2.56 39.39
N GLY A 98 32.36 -2.37 40.68
CA GLY A 98 33.58 -2.90 41.31
C GLY A 98 33.80 -4.42 41.11
N PRO A 99 35.05 -4.89 40.93
CA PRO A 99 35.30 -6.10 40.13
C PRO A 99 34.83 -7.43 40.73
N GLY A 100 34.69 -7.52 42.06
CA GLY A 100 34.61 -8.82 42.76
C GLY A 100 33.22 -9.40 43.01
N ALA A 101 32.16 -8.58 43.07
CA ALA A 101 30.86 -9.02 43.61
C ALA A 101 29.68 -8.90 42.63
N ALA A 102 29.62 -7.82 41.83
CA ALA A 102 28.45 -7.55 40.99
C ALA A 102 28.33 -8.49 39.78
N ARG A 103 29.46 -8.82 39.13
CA ARG A 103 29.47 -9.63 37.90
C ARG A 103 29.04 -11.08 38.13
N GLY A 104 29.58 -11.74 39.16
CA GLY A 104 29.28 -13.16 39.45
C GLY A 104 27.84 -13.43 39.93
N ALA A 105 27.11 -12.39 40.36
CA ALA A 105 25.72 -12.52 40.83
C ALA A 105 24.67 -12.26 39.73
N TRP A 106 25.05 -11.67 38.59
CA TRP A 106 24.09 -11.23 37.57
C TRP A 106 23.39 -12.38 36.85
N GLU A 107 24.13 -13.41 36.40
CA GLU A 107 23.55 -14.58 35.73
C GLU A 107 22.53 -15.34 36.61
N PRO A 108 22.82 -15.67 37.90
CA PRO A 108 21.81 -16.25 38.81
C PRO A 108 20.58 -15.37 39.03
N LEU A 109 20.74 -14.04 39.10
CA LEU A 109 19.63 -13.11 39.27
C LEU A 109 18.75 -13.03 38.01
N LEU A 110 19.37 -13.00 36.82
CA LEU A 110 18.68 -13.02 35.54
C LEU A 110 17.87 -14.31 35.38
N LEU A 111 18.48 -15.48 35.63
CA LEU A 111 17.83 -16.77 35.54
C LEU A 111 16.65 -16.87 36.53
N ARG A 112 16.81 -16.37 37.76
CA ARG A 112 15.74 -16.31 38.76
C ARG A 112 14.57 -15.43 38.31
N ALA A 113 14.84 -14.27 37.73
CA ALA A 113 13.80 -13.37 37.21
C ALA A 113 13.07 -13.99 36.01
N ALA A 114 13.80 -14.60 35.07
CA ALA A 114 13.24 -15.29 33.92
C ALA A 114 12.33 -16.46 34.33
N LEU A 115 12.77 -17.31 35.27
CA LEU A 115 11.97 -18.42 35.80
C LEU A 115 10.68 -17.93 36.49
N ARG A 116 10.74 -16.85 37.29
CA ARG A 116 9.55 -16.26 37.91
C ARG A 116 8.57 -15.65 36.89
N ARG A 117 9.09 -14.95 35.87
CA ARG A 117 8.25 -14.41 34.80
C ARG A 117 7.58 -15.53 34.00
N ALA A 118 8.31 -16.61 33.68
CA ALA A 118 7.76 -17.78 32.99
C ALA A 118 6.67 -18.52 33.81
N GLU A 119 6.89 -18.66 35.12
CA GLU A 119 5.88 -19.19 36.06
C GLU A 119 4.60 -18.33 36.05
N CYS A 120 4.74 -17.02 36.26
CA CYS A 120 3.61 -16.09 36.26
C CYS A 120 2.85 -16.10 34.93
N LEU A 121 3.55 -16.06 33.78
CA LEU A 121 2.94 -16.08 32.46
C LEU A 121 2.17 -17.38 32.22
N THR A 122 2.72 -18.53 32.63
CA THR A 122 2.06 -19.84 32.53
C THR A 122 0.78 -19.89 33.37
N GLN A 123 0.83 -19.41 34.61
CA GLN A 123 -0.35 -19.34 35.48
C GLN A 123 -1.39 -18.35 34.97
N CYS A 124 -0.98 -17.15 34.56
CA CYS A 124 -1.86 -16.09 34.07
C CYS A 124 -2.56 -16.49 32.76
N GLY A 125 -1.80 -17.05 31.81
CA GLY A 125 -2.35 -17.61 30.57
C GLY A 125 -3.35 -18.73 30.84
N THR A 126 -3.07 -19.63 31.80
CA THR A 126 -4.00 -20.70 32.19
C THR A 126 -5.29 -20.14 32.81
N ARG A 127 -5.21 -19.07 33.61
CA ARG A 127 -6.38 -18.42 34.22
C ARG A 127 -7.24 -17.64 33.21
N ARG A 128 -6.63 -16.99 32.20
CA ARG A 128 -7.34 -16.17 31.19
C ARG A 128 -7.83 -16.95 29.96
N LEU A 129 -7.13 -18.02 29.58
CA LEU A 129 -7.36 -18.75 28.33
C LEU A 129 -7.75 -20.22 28.56
N GLY A 130 -7.84 -20.66 29.82
CA GLY A 130 -8.16 -22.04 30.20
C GLY A 130 -6.95 -22.99 30.18
N PRO A 131 -7.17 -24.30 30.45
CA PRO A 131 -6.10 -25.29 30.53
C PRO A 131 -5.24 -25.33 29.26
N GLY A 132 -3.92 -25.28 29.40
CA GLY A 132 -2.97 -25.22 28.27
C GLY A 132 -2.69 -23.81 27.73
N GLY A 133 -3.45 -22.80 28.16
CA GLY A 133 -3.16 -21.39 27.93
C GLY A 133 -2.94 -21.00 26.46
N ALA A 134 -2.05 -20.02 26.24
CA ALA A 134 -1.73 -19.51 24.90
C ALA A 134 -1.10 -20.56 23.96
N ALA A 135 -0.58 -21.67 24.47
CA ALA A 135 -0.02 -22.75 23.66
C ALA A 135 -1.09 -23.56 22.90
N ARG A 136 -2.34 -23.57 23.37
CA ARG A 136 -3.50 -24.15 22.64
C ARG A 136 -4.15 -23.20 21.64
N LEU A 137 -3.78 -21.93 21.65
CA LEU A 137 -4.33 -20.87 20.80
C LEU A 137 -3.25 -20.35 19.83
N ARG A 138 -2.35 -21.21 19.37
CA ARG A 138 -1.38 -20.85 18.32
C ARG A 138 -2.13 -20.58 17.01
N VAL A 139 -1.56 -19.72 16.19
CA VAL A 139 -2.15 -19.25 14.93
C VAL A 139 -1.01 -19.21 13.93
N GLY A 140 -0.97 -20.20 13.03
CA GLY A 140 0.09 -20.33 12.02
C GLY A 140 0.28 -19.07 11.19
N SER A 141 1.51 -18.76 10.74
CA SER A 141 1.84 -17.55 9.98
C SER A 141 0.87 -17.22 8.85
N ALA A 142 0.59 -18.19 7.95
CA ALA A 142 -0.37 -18.03 6.85
C ALA A 142 -1.79 -17.66 7.31
N LEU A 143 -2.18 -18.05 8.53
CA LEU A 143 -3.44 -17.66 9.14
C LEU A 143 -3.36 -16.29 9.82
N GLN A 144 -2.22 -15.94 10.45
CA GLN A 144 -1.98 -14.56 10.91
C GLN A 144 -2.12 -13.57 9.75
N ASP A 145 -1.61 -13.92 8.58
CA ASP A 145 -1.71 -13.12 7.35
C ASP A 145 -3.12 -13.07 6.79
N ALA A 146 -3.86 -14.18 6.76
CA ALA A 146 -5.27 -14.19 6.37
C ALA A 146 -6.11 -13.26 7.27
N PHE A 147 -5.89 -13.29 8.59
CA PHE A 147 -6.55 -12.35 9.50
C PHE A 147 -6.01 -10.90 9.38
N ARG A 148 -4.73 -10.67 9.08
CA ARG A 148 -4.19 -9.32 8.78
C ARG A 148 -4.85 -8.72 7.54
N ARG A 149 -5.08 -9.54 6.51
CA ARG A 149 -5.84 -9.20 5.29
C ARG A 149 -7.36 -9.21 5.49
N ARG A 150 -7.85 -9.38 6.73
CA ARG A 150 -9.28 -9.43 7.09
C ARG A 150 -10.09 -10.49 6.32
N GLU A 151 -9.46 -11.55 5.84
CA GLU A 151 -10.07 -12.62 5.02
C GLU A 151 -11.34 -13.25 5.63
N PRO A 152 -11.51 -13.44 6.96
CA PRO A 152 -12.79 -13.89 7.54
C PRO A 152 -14.00 -13.07 7.09
N TYR A 153 -13.83 -11.77 6.79
CA TYR A 153 -14.91 -10.88 6.36
C TYR A 153 -15.35 -11.11 4.90
N ASN A 154 -14.46 -11.63 4.04
CA ASN A 154 -14.78 -12.09 2.68
C ASN A 154 -15.81 -13.23 2.69
N TYR A 155 -15.71 -14.14 3.66
CA TYR A 155 -16.67 -15.22 3.89
C TYR A 155 -17.92 -14.74 4.64
N LEU A 156 -17.75 -13.91 5.68
CA LEU A 156 -18.86 -13.39 6.47
C LEU A 156 -19.84 -12.56 5.63
N GLN A 157 -19.37 -11.69 4.73
CA GLN A 157 -20.27 -10.84 3.93
C GLN A 157 -21.27 -11.67 3.11
N ARG A 158 -20.78 -12.73 2.46
CA ARG A 158 -21.61 -13.62 1.64
C ARG A 158 -22.50 -14.53 2.48
N ALA A 159 -22.03 -14.98 3.65
CA ALA A 159 -22.87 -15.72 4.59
C ALA A 159 -23.99 -14.87 5.21
N TYR A 160 -23.71 -13.60 5.57
CA TYR A 160 -24.73 -12.65 6.03
C TYR A 160 -25.75 -12.32 4.94
N TYR A 161 -25.32 -12.16 3.68
CA TYR A 161 -26.21 -11.96 2.53
C TYR A 161 -27.19 -13.13 2.35
N GLN A 162 -26.70 -14.37 2.43
CA GLN A 162 -27.55 -15.57 2.35
C GLN A 162 -28.54 -15.67 3.53
N LEU A 163 -28.14 -15.20 4.72
CA LEU A 163 -29.02 -15.05 5.90
C LEU A 163 -29.91 -13.79 5.84
N ARG A 164 -29.92 -13.05 4.72
CA ARG A 164 -30.66 -11.79 4.48
C ARG A 164 -30.29 -10.64 5.44
N LYS A 165 -29.13 -10.68 6.08
CA LYS A 165 -28.65 -9.67 7.04
C LYS A 165 -27.82 -8.60 6.33
N LEU A 166 -28.49 -7.81 5.48
CA LEU A 166 -27.84 -6.92 4.51
C LEU A 166 -26.94 -5.84 5.15
N ASP A 167 -27.29 -5.29 6.34
CA ASP A 167 -26.42 -4.35 7.06
C ASP A 167 -25.07 -4.99 7.45
N LEU A 168 -25.09 -6.22 7.95
CA LEU A 168 -23.88 -6.96 8.32
C LEU A 168 -23.11 -7.45 7.09
N ALA A 169 -23.81 -7.75 5.98
CA ALA A 169 -23.17 -8.09 4.71
C ALA A 169 -22.38 -6.89 4.16
N ALA A 170 -22.99 -5.70 4.13
CA ALA A 170 -22.35 -4.46 3.73
C ALA A 170 -21.18 -4.07 4.66
N ALA A 171 -21.34 -4.20 5.97
CA ALA A 171 -20.27 -3.89 6.93
C ALA A 171 -19.08 -4.85 6.80
N ALA A 172 -19.34 -6.16 6.66
CA ALA A 172 -18.27 -7.13 6.42
C ALA A 172 -17.58 -6.93 5.05
N ALA A 173 -18.35 -6.61 4.01
CA ALA A 173 -17.80 -6.28 2.69
C ALA A 173 -16.89 -5.05 2.75
N HIS A 174 -17.31 -3.99 3.46
CA HIS A 174 -16.50 -2.79 3.69
C HIS A 174 -15.23 -3.10 4.50
N THR A 175 -15.37 -3.87 5.59
CA THR A 175 -14.25 -4.30 6.45
C THR A 175 -13.15 -5.01 5.65
N PHE A 176 -13.53 -5.95 4.76
CA PHE A 176 -12.57 -6.63 3.88
C PHE A 176 -12.03 -5.71 2.76
N PHE A 177 -12.90 -4.89 2.16
CA PHE A 177 -12.53 -3.98 1.08
C PHE A 177 -11.47 -2.96 1.51
N VAL A 178 -11.60 -2.38 2.70
CA VAL A 178 -10.62 -1.44 3.28
C VAL A 178 -9.23 -2.08 3.42
N ALA A 179 -9.13 -3.39 3.69
CA ALA A 179 -7.86 -4.10 3.71
C ALA A 179 -7.41 -4.66 2.34
N ASN A 180 -8.26 -4.61 1.30
CA ASN A 180 -8.00 -5.21 -0.02
C ASN A 180 -8.66 -4.37 -1.14
N PRO A 181 -8.31 -3.08 -1.33
CA PRO A 181 -9.03 -2.17 -2.23
C PRO A 181 -8.99 -2.60 -3.71
N MET A 182 -8.00 -3.41 -4.10
CA MET A 182 -7.88 -3.97 -5.45
C MET A 182 -8.71 -5.24 -5.69
N HIS A 183 -9.39 -5.79 -4.67
CA HIS A 183 -10.17 -7.02 -4.82
C HIS A 183 -11.44 -6.81 -5.66
N LEU A 184 -11.32 -7.05 -6.98
CA LEU A 184 -12.35 -6.77 -7.99
C LEU A 184 -13.75 -7.26 -7.60
N GLN A 185 -13.88 -8.52 -7.14
CA GLN A 185 -15.18 -9.07 -6.75
C GLN A 185 -15.82 -8.33 -5.56
N MET A 186 -15.01 -7.75 -4.67
CA MET A 186 -15.52 -6.96 -3.54
C MET A 186 -15.96 -5.56 -3.99
N ARG A 187 -15.30 -4.96 -4.99
CA ARG A 187 -15.77 -3.70 -5.62
C ARG A 187 -17.16 -3.89 -6.22
N GLU A 188 -17.38 -5.02 -6.90
CA GLU A 188 -18.69 -5.40 -7.46
C GLU A 188 -19.74 -5.65 -6.37
N ASP A 189 -19.42 -6.45 -5.34
CA ASP A 189 -20.32 -6.74 -4.21
C ASP A 189 -20.68 -5.45 -3.44
N MET A 190 -19.72 -4.55 -3.21
CA MET A 190 -19.95 -3.23 -2.61
C MET A 190 -20.88 -2.36 -3.46
N ALA A 191 -20.63 -2.26 -4.76
CA ALA A 191 -21.50 -1.52 -5.69
C ALA A 191 -22.90 -2.15 -5.81
N LYS A 192 -23.03 -3.46 -5.61
CA LYS A 192 -24.32 -4.17 -5.49
C LYS A 192 -25.02 -3.81 -4.18
N TYR A 193 -24.35 -3.91 -3.02
CA TYR A 193 -24.93 -3.57 -1.72
C TYR A 193 -25.42 -2.12 -1.66
N ARG A 194 -24.68 -1.17 -2.24
CA ARG A 194 -25.10 0.26 -2.33
C ARG A 194 -26.42 0.47 -3.09
N ARG A 195 -26.86 -0.50 -3.91
CA ARG A 195 -28.11 -0.47 -4.68
C ARG A 195 -29.24 -1.32 -4.08
N MET A 196 -29.01 -2.01 -2.96
CA MET A 196 -30.04 -2.88 -2.36
C MET A 196 -30.97 -2.12 -1.41
N SER A 197 -32.27 -2.22 -1.64
CA SER A 197 -33.30 -1.69 -0.74
C SER A 197 -33.16 -2.27 0.67
N GLY A 198 -32.92 -1.41 1.66
CA GLY A 198 -32.72 -1.79 3.06
C GLY A 198 -31.26 -1.69 3.55
N VAL A 199 -30.28 -1.54 2.64
CA VAL A 199 -28.92 -1.10 2.99
C VAL A 199 -28.91 0.43 3.12
N ARG A 200 -28.14 0.98 4.08
CA ARG A 200 -27.99 2.42 4.31
C ARG A 200 -26.52 2.84 4.13
N PRO A 201 -26.20 4.14 3.96
CA PRO A 201 -24.82 4.60 4.00
C PRO A 201 -24.07 4.13 5.26
N GLN A 202 -24.73 4.18 6.43
CA GLN A 202 -24.19 3.76 7.73
C GLN A 202 -23.99 2.23 7.87
N SER A 203 -24.43 1.43 6.88
CA SER A 203 -24.10 0.00 6.78
C SER A 203 -22.67 -0.22 6.27
N PHE A 204 -22.07 0.76 5.58
CA PHE A 204 -20.69 0.71 5.12
C PHE A 204 -19.77 1.27 6.20
N ARG A 205 -19.56 0.47 7.25
CA ARG A 205 -18.60 0.73 8.32
C ARG A 205 -17.59 -0.40 8.38
N ASP A 206 -16.33 -0.06 8.61
CA ASP A 206 -15.29 -1.04 8.91
C ASP A 206 -15.45 -1.49 10.37
N LEU A 207 -15.42 -2.82 10.58
CA LEU A 207 -15.64 -3.48 11.86
C LEU A 207 -14.33 -3.76 12.61
N GLU A 208 -13.18 -3.46 12.01
CA GLU A 208 -11.85 -3.56 12.62
C GLU A 208 -11.03 -2.26 12.44
N THR A 209 -11.66 -1.09 12.31
CA THR A 209 -10.96 0.20 12.35
C THR A 209 -10.30 0.38 13.72
N PRO A 210 -8.98 0.56 13.80
CA PRO A 210 -8.32 0.78 15.09
C PRO A 210 -8.67 2.17 15.65
N PRO A 211 -8.87 2.33 16.98
CA PRO A 211 -9.28 3.61 17.58
C PRO A 211 -8.37 4.78 17.22
N TYR A 212 -7.05 4.58 17.26
CA TYR A 212 -6.08 5.62 16.93
C TYR A 212 -6.18 6.14 15.49
N TRP A 213 -6.53 5.29 14.50
CA TRP A 213 -6.77 5.77 13.14
C TRP A 213 -8.04 6.61 13.05
N ALA A 214 -9.14 6.16 13.66
CA ALA A 214 -10.40 6.92 13.67
C ALA A 214 -10.25 8.29 14.38
N ALA A 215 -9.51 8.33 15.49
CA ALA A 215 -9.20 9.56 16.20
C ALA A 215 -8.25 10.46 15.38
N TYR A 216 -7.21 9.90 14.74
CA TYR A 216 -6.28 10.66 13.89
C TYR A 216 -6.99 11.29 12.70
N ASP A 217 -7.83 10.53 11.99
CA ASP A 217 -8.56 10.99 10.82
C ASP A 217 -9.57 12.10 11.19
N THR A 218 -10.30 11.93 12.30
CA THR A 218 -11.20 12.97 12.85
C THR A 218 -10.43 14.23 13.26
N GLY A 219 -9.25 14.07 13.87
CA GLY A 219 -8.38 15.18 14.24
C GLY A 219 -7.83 15.95 13.03
N LEU A 220 -7.51 15.27 11.93
CA LEU A 220 -7.09 15.90 10.67
C LEU A 220 -8.24 16.62 9.96
N GLU A 221 -9.45 16.05 9.93
CA GLU A 221 -10.64 16.69 9.35
C GLU A 221 -10.92 18.04 10.06
N LEU A 222 -10.92 18.03 11.38
CA LEU A 222 -11.14 19.24 12.20
C LEU A 222 -10.03 20.28 12.02
N LEU A 223 -8.77 19.87 11.84
CA LEU A 223 -7.69 20.80 11.46
C LEU A 223 -7.86 21.37 10.05
N GLY A 224 -8.36 20.58 9.10
CA GLY A 224 -8.72 21.04 7.76
C GLY A 224 -9.80 22.14 7.78
N HIS A 225 -10.77 22.02 8.69
CA HIS A 225 -11.79 23.04 8.96
C HIS A 225 -11.31 24.20 9.85
N GLN A 226 -10.02 24.23 10.24
CA GLN A 226 -9.40 25.21 11.16
C GLN A 226 -9.94 25.18 12.60
N GLU A 227 -10.65 24.10 12.98
CA GLU A 227 -11.27 23.91 14.30
C GLU A 227 -10.29 23.29 15.32
N ALA A 228 -9.08 23.85 15.43
CA ALA A 228 -7.97 23.28 16.22
C ALA A 228 -8.34 22.96 17.69
N ALA A 229 -9.20 23.77 18.31
CA ALA A 229 -9.69 23.53 19.68
C ALA A 229 -10.56 22.26 19.81
N LEU A 230 -11.24 21.84 18.74
CA LEU A 230 -12.00 20.59 18.67
C LEU A 230 -11.12 19.42 18.21
N ALA A 231 -10.10 19.67 17.38
CA ALA A 231 -9.14 18.66 16.95
C ALA A 231 -8.25 18.13 18.09
N LEU A 232 -7.82 19.00 19.02
CA LEU A 232 -6.90 18.67 20.11
C LEU A 232 -7.19 17.36 20.89
N PRO A 233 -8.41 17.11 21.42
CA PRO A 233 -8.70 15.86 22.13
C PRO A 233 -8.56 14.61 21.23
N TRP A 234 -8.94 14.69 19.95
CA TRP A 234 -8.81 13.58 19.00
C TRP A 234 -7.35 13.30 18.64
N LEU A 235 -6.53 14.33 18.50
CA LEU A 235 -5.09 14.19 18.23
C LEU A 235 -4.33 13.59 19.43
N GLU A 236 -4.74 13.92 20.66
CA GLU A 236 -4.16 13.34 21.87
C GLU A 236 -4.62 11.87 22.07
N GLU A 237 -5.90 11.56 21.83
CA GLU A 237 -6.41 10.18 21.82
C GLU A 237 -5.70 9.33 20.75
N ALA A 238 -5.50 9.88 19.55
CA ALA A 238 -4.76 9.24 18.47
C ALA A 238 -3.32 8.86 18.88
N LEU A 239 -2.59 9.79 19.52
CA LEU A 239 -1.21 9.54 19.94
C LEU A 239 -1.15 8.52 21.08
N GLN A 240 -2.02 8.63 22.08
CA GLN A 240 -2.06 7.70 23.21
C GLN A 240 -2.44 6.28 22.77
N GLU A 241 -3.47 6.13 21.94
CA GLU A 241 -3.89 4.82 21.40
C GLU A 241 -2.88 4.27 20.37
N SER A 242 -2.15 5.12 19.63
CA SER A 242 -1.03 4.69 18.78
C SER A 242 0.09 4.05 19.61
N LEU A 243 0.48 4.69 20.71
CA LEU A 243 1.48 4.15 21.64
C LEU A 243 0.97 2.88 22.33
N ALA A 244 -0.30 2.83 22.74
CA ALA A 244 -0.92 1.64 23.32
C ALA A 244 -0.97 0.46 22.34
N GLN A 245 -1.27 0.71 21.06
CA GLN A 245 -1.24 -0.30 20.00
C GLN A 245 0.17 -0.84 19.76
N VAL A 246 1.20 0.01 19.81
CA VAL A 246 2.60 -0.43 19.72
C VAL A 246 2.94 -1.37 20.88
N GLU A 247 2.54 -1.05 22.13
CA GLU A 247 2.75 -1.96 23.27
C GLU A 247 1.94 -3.26 23.17
N SER A 248 0.70 -3.19 22.68
CA SER A 248 -0.16 -4.34 22.39
C SER A 248 0.48 -5.31 21.40
N CYS A 249 1.07 -4.78 20.32
CA CYS A 249 1.87 -5.55 19.36
C CYS A 249 3.13 -6.13 20.01
N ARG A 250 3.90 -5.32 20.76
CA ARG A 250 5.16 -5.72 21.40
C ARG A 250 5.00 -6.84 22.43
N ALA A 251 3.88 -6.88 23.15
CA ALA A 251 3.51 -8.00 24.02
C ALA A 251 3.16 -9.29 23.25
N GLY A 252 2.82 -9.19 21.96
CA GLY A 252 2.64 -10.33 21.07
C GLY A 252 3.95 -11.05 20.73
N CYS A 253 5.09 -10.33 20.74
CA CYS A 253 6.40 -10.80 20.31
C CYS A 253 7.09 -11.80 21.25
N GLU A 254 6.70 -11.87 22.53
CA GLU A 254 7.19 -12.88 23.49
C GLU A 254 6.44 -14.23 23.35
N GLY A 255 5.86 -14.48 22.18
CA GLY A 255 5.13 -15.71 21.87
C GLY A 255 6.05 -16.86 21.43
N PRO A 256 5.50 -18.10 21.34
CA PRO A 256 6.24 -19.22 20.77
C PRO A 256 6.57 -18.97 19.29
N GLU A 257 7.81 -19.24 18.90
CA GLU A 257 8.35 -18.96 17.57
C GLU A 257 7.66 -19.78 16.47
N GLU A 258 7.08 -19.09 15.49
CA GLU A 258 6.69 -19.67 14.20
C GLU A 258 7.34 -18.94 13.00
N GLN A 259 7.65 -17.64 13.12
CA GLN A 259 8.31 -16.84 12.07
C GLN A 259 9.64 -17.44 11.58
N GLN A 260 10.58 -17.74 12.48
CA GLN A 260 11.97 -18.04 12.09
C GLN A 260 12.16 -19.35 11.30
N LYS A 261 11.30 -20.36 11.48
CA LYS A 261 11.40 -21.65 10.75
C LYS A 261 11.14 -21.55 9.24
N ALA A 262 10.63 -20.44 8.74
CA ALA A 262 10.47 -20.21 7.31
C ALA A 262 11.68 -19.50 6.68
N GLU A 263 12.24 -18.51 7.38
CA GLU A 263 13.33 -17.67 6.87
C GLU A 263 14.70 -18.35 7.08
N GLU A 264 14.99 -18.89 8.27
CA GLU A 264 16.27 -19.56 8.58
C GLU A 264 16.42 -20.89 7.81
N ALA A 265 15.30 -21.50 7.39
CA ALA A 265 15.29 -22.67 6.52
C ALA A 265 15.67 -22.36 5.06
N ALA A 266 15.65 -21.08 4.64
CA ALA A 266 16.07 -20.66 3.31
C ALA A 266 17.57 -20.33 3.24
N GLU A 267 18.18 -19.85 4.34
CA GLU A 267 19.59 -19.43 4.39
C GLU A 267 20.56 -20.54 4.83
N GLY A 268 20.05 -21.69 5.30
CA GLY A 268 20.85 -22.91 5.50
C GLY A 268 21.81 -22.90 6.70
N THR A 269 21.75 -21.87 7.54
CA THR A 269 22.55 -21.68 8.77
C THR A 269 22.14 -22.57 9.95
N GLY A 270 21.39 -23.65 9.68
CA GLY A 270 20.75 -24.53 10.66
C GLY A 270 21.69 -25.48 11.41
N SER A 271 22.60 -24.94 12.22
CA SER A 271 23.31 -25.68 13.27
C SER A 271 22.93 -25.11 14.64
N PRO A 272 22.46 -25.92 15.60
CA PRO A 272 22.18 -25.43 16.94
C PRO A 272 23.49 -25.05 17.63
N GLY A 273 23.70 -23.75 17.84
CA GLY A 273 24.80 -23.25 18.67
C GLY A 273 24.63 -23.62 20.15
N GLY A 274 25.57 -23.18 20.97
CA GLY A 274 25.50 -23.30 22.41
C GLY A 274 24.32 -22.54 23.05
N LEU A 275 24.24 -22.66 24.38
CA LEU A 275 23.17 -22.05 25.17
C LEU A 275 23.03 -20.54 24.94
N TYR A 276 24.15 -19.83 24.80
CA TYR A 276 24.13 -18.38 24.65
C TYR A 276 23.74 -17.94 23.23
N GLU A 277 24.11 -18.71 22.22
CA GLU A 277 23.72 -18.50 20.83
C GLU A 277 22.20 -18.74 20.65
N ALA A 278 21.64 -19.77 21.29
CA ALA A 278 20.20 -20.01 21.32
C ALA A 278 19.44 -18.88 22.05
N ILE A 279 19.96 -18.40 23.19
CA ILE A 279 19.40 -17.25 23.92
C ILE A 279 19.45 -15.97 23.06
N ALA A 280 20.58 -15.71 22.39
CA ALA A 280 20.75 -14.57 21.50
C ALA A 280 19.78 -14.64 20.31
N GLY A 281 19.69 -15.78 19.61
CA GLY A 281 18.77 -15.96 18.48
C GLY A 281 17.31 -15.66 18.84
N HIS A 282 16.86 -16.17 19.99
CA HIS A 282 15.51 -15.89 20.50
C HIS A 282 15.30 -14.39 20.79
N TRP A 283 16.23 -13.75 21.52
CA TRP A 283 16.13 -12.33 21.83
C TRP A 283 16.21 -11.44 20.58
N ILE A 284 17.02 -11.78 19.59
CA ILE A 284 17.07 -11.09 18.29
C ILE A 284 15.71 -11.19 17.59
N GLY A 285 15.07 -12.37 17.57
CA GLY A 285 13.71 -12.55 17.05
C GLY A 285 12.68 -11.66 17.76
N VAL A 286 12.67 -11.68 19.10
CA VAL A 286 11.79 -10.83 19.92
C VAL A 286 12.02 -9.34 19.64
N LEU A 287 13.27 -8.89 19.57
CA LEU A 287 13.64 -7.49 19.33
C LEU A 287 13.27 -7.04 17.91
N ARG A 288 13.53 -7.84 16.87
CA ARG A 288 13.09 -7.58 15.48
C ARG A 288 11.57 -7.37 15.42
N CYS A 289 10.81 -8.28 16.03
CA CYS A 289 9.34 -8.19 16.10
C CYS A 289 8.89 -6.92 16.82
N ARG A 290 9.48 -6.61 17.97
CA ARG A 290 9.16 -5.43 18.79
C ARG A 290 9.45 -4.09 18.10
N GLN A 291 10.45 -4.04 17.24
CA GLN A 291 10.79 -2.87 16.41
C GLN A 291 9.83 -2.77 15.22
N ARG A 292 9.56 -3.88 14.53
CA ARG A 292 8.54 -3.95 13.47
C ARG A 292 7.16 -3.43 13.90
N CYS A 293 6.78 -3.59 15.17
CA CYS A 293 5.53 -3.08 15.73
C CYS A 293 5.27 -1.57 15.51
N VAL A 294 6.31 -0.75 15.32
CA VAL A 294 6.14 0.68 14.97
C VAL A 294 5.56 0.79 13.56
N GLY A 295 6.21 0.17 12.57
CA GLY A 295 5.71 0.12 11.19
C GLY A 295 4.38 -0.62 11.03
N ASP A 296 4.20 -1.75 11.71
CA ASP A 296 2.93 -2.51 11.73
C ASP A 296 1.76 -1.71 12.35
N THR A 297 2.04 -0.65 13.14
CA THR A 297 1.01 0.29 13.66
C THR A 297 0.81 1.48 12.71
N ALA A 298 1.89 2.01 12.13
CA ALA A 298 1.86 3.10 11.16
C ALA A 298 1.32 2.69 9.77
N THR A 299 1.11 1.40 9.51
CA THR A 299 0.53 0.90 8.25
C THR A 299 -1.01 0.91 8.35
N ARG A 300 -1.69 1.79 7.59
CA ARG A 300 -3.15 1.72 7.43
C ARG A 300 -3.53 0.37 6.78
N PRO A 301 -4.71 -0.20 7.10
CA PRO A 301 -5.22 -1.37 6.37
C PRO A 301 -5.21 -1.16 4.86
N GLY A 302 -4.82 -2.18 4.09
CA GLY A 302 -4.78 -2.12 2.62
C GLY A 302 -3.54 -1.45 2.02
N ARG A 303 -2.74 -0.73 2.81
CA ARG A 303 -1.42 -0.21 2.42
C ARG A 303 -0.34 -1.30 2.51
N SER A 304 0.72 -1.17 1.71
CA SER A 304 1.88 -2.08 1.79
C SER A 304 3.02 -1.53 2.65
N PHE A 305 3.04 -0.22 2.86
CA PHE A 305 4.08 0.50 3.59
C PHE A 305 3.50 1.32 4.76
N PRO A 306 4.28 1.55 5.83
CA PRO A 306 3.86 2.44 6.92
C PRO A 306 3.83 3.90 6.47
N VAL A 307 2.93 4.68 7.07
CA VAL A 307 3.01 6.14 7.03
C VAL A 307 4.35 6.58 7.65
N PRO A 308 5.21 7.31 6.92
CA PRO A 308 6.49 7.75 7.45
C PRO A 308 6.29 8.70 8.64
N ASP A 309 7.15 8.59 9.65
CA ASP A 309 7.13 9.44 10.85
C ASP A 309 5.77 9.55 11.56
N PHE A 310 4.96 8.48 11.55
CA PHE A 310 3.59 8.50 12.10
C PHE A 310 3.47 8.96 13.58
N LEU A 311 4.49 8.75 14.42
CA LEU A 311 4.52 9.29 15.79
C LEU A 311 5.04 10.75 15.83
N PRO A 312 6.18 11.11 15.21
CA PRO A 312 6.58 12.51 15.06
C PRO A 312 5.53 13.42 14.39
N SER A 313 4.77 12.95 13.40
CA SER A 313 3.76 13.74 12.69
C SER A 313 2.56 14.07 13.57
N GLN A 314 2.11 13.12 14.41
CA GLN A 314 1.10 13.38 15.44
C GLN A 314 1.58 14.45 16.44
N LEU A 315 2.86 14.39 16.87
CA LEU A 315 3.45 15.42 17.74
C LEU A 315 3.57 16.79 17.06
N ARG A 316 3.88 16.84 15.75
CA ARG A 316 3.86 18.08 14.95
C ARG A 316 2.45 18.70 14.96
N ARG A 317 1.43 17.91 14.61
CA ARG A 317 0.02 18.33 14.63
C ARG A 317 -0.45 18.80 16.00
N LEU A 318 -0.02 18.14 17.08
CA LEU A 318 -0.32 18.55 18.45
C LEU A 318 0.32 19.90 18.81
N HIS A 319 1.61 20.14 18.53
CA HIS A 319 2.20 21.45 18.86
C HIS A 319 1.66 22.58 17.98
N GLU A 320 1.36 22.32 16.70
CA GLU A 320 0.66 23.24 15.80
C GLU A 320 -0.71 23.64 16.36
N ALA A 321 -1.54 22.66 16.73
CA ALA A 321 -2.88 22.90 17.27
C ALA A 321 -2.85 23.59 18.65
N HIS A 322 -1.96 23.17 19.55
CA HIS A 322 -1.80 23.83 20.85
C HIS A 322 -1.35 25.29 20.72
N ALA A 323 -0.45 25.59 19.78
CA ALA A 323 -0.02 26.96 19.53
C ALA A 323 -1.16 27.84 18.97
N GLN A 324 -1.96 27.33 18.03
CA GLN A 324 -3.13 28.04 17.48
C GLN A 324 -4.17 28.41 18.56
N VAL A 325 -4.34 27.56 19.57
CA VAL A 325 -5.26 27.77 20.71
C VAL A 325 -4.60 28.57 21.86
N GLY A 326 -3.33 28.96 21.73
CA GLY A 326 -2.58 29.72 22.75
C GLY A 326 -2.07 28.89 23.93
N ASN A 327 -2.17 27.56 23.86
CA ASN A 327 -1.72 26.60 24.89
C ASN A 327 -0.20 26.37 24.81
N LEU A 328 0.59 27.44 24.87
CA LEU A 328 2.04 27.44 24.58
C LEU A 328 2.85 26.43 25.41
N SER A 329 2.49 26.17 26.67
CA SER A 329 3.17 25.14 27.50
C SER A 329 3.10 23.75 26.85
N GLN A 330 1.94 23.36 26.32
CA GLN A 330 1.72 22.09 25.64
C GLN A 330 2.35 22.08 24.24
N ALA A 331 2.39 23.23 23.57
CA ALA A 331 3.13 23.37 22.31
C ALA A 331 4.64 23.17 22.51
N VAL A 332 5.22 23.72 23.57
CA VAL A 332 6.63 23.50 23.97
C VAL A 332 6.88 22.03 24.31
N GLU A 333 6.01 21.39 25.10
CA GLU A 333 6.15 19.97 25.46
C GLU A 333 6.13 19.04 24.23
N ASN A 334 5.19 19.26 23.30
CA ASN A 334 5.08 18.45 22.08
C ASN A 334 6.20 18.73 21.05
N VAL A 335 6.66 19.99 20.88
CA VAL A 335 7.78 20.28 19.96
C VAL A 335 9.13 19.80 20.51
N LEU A 336 9.33 19.84 21.83
CA LEU A 336 10.48 19.18 22.48
C LEU A 336 10.44 17.66 22.25
N SER A 337 9.26 17.04 22.24
CA SER A 337 9.10 15.63 21.86
C SER A 337 9.43 15.35 20.39
N VAL A 338 9.14 16.26 19.45
CA VAL A 338 9.61 16.13 18.05
C VAL A 338 11.14 16.15 17.98
N LEU A 339 11.78 17.06 18.73
CA LEU A 339 13.24 17.18 18.80
C LEU A 339 13.95 15.98 19.47
N LEU A 340 13.23 15.06 20.14
CA LEU A 340 13.79 13.77 20.58
C LEU A 340 13.99 12.79 19.41
N PHE A 341 13.22 12.92 18.33
CA PHE A 341 13.39 12.14 17.10
C PHE A 341 14.36 12.85 16.15
N TYR A 342 14.18 14.15 15.94
CA TYR A 342 14.96 14.95 15.01
C TYR A 342 15.59 16.17 15.70
N PRO A 343 16.74 16.03 16.37
CA PRO A 343 17.39 17.13 17.09
C PRO A 343 17.74 18.35 16.21
N GLU A 344 17.97 18.12 14.91
CA GLU A 344 18.34 19.10 13.89
C GLU A 344 17.14 19.58 13.04
N ASP A 345 15.91 19.37 13.48
CA ASP A 345 14.72 19.87 12.77
C ASP A 345 14.59 21.39 12.93
N GLU A 346 15.02 22.14 11.91
CA GLU A 346 15.03 23.60 11.89
C GLU A 346 13.62 24.22 12.03
N ALA A 347 12.56 23.53 11.59
CA ALA A 347 11.18 24.01 11.77
C ALA A 347 10.73 23.87 13.24
N ALA A 348 11.02 22.72 13.87
CA ALA A 348 10.74 22.47 15.27
C ALA A 348 11.58 23.37 16.21
N ARG A 349 12.86 23.59 15.90
CA ARG A 349 13.73 24.56 16.60
C ARG A 349 13.15 25.97 16.56
N LYS A 350 12.83 26.46 15.36
CA LYS A 350 12.25 27.79 15.15
C LYS A 350 10.89 27.95 15.84
N ALA A 351 10.06 26.91 15.85
CA ALA A 351 8.79 26.90 16.58
C ALA A 351 9.01 26.94 18.11
N LEU A 352 9.96 26.16 18.64
CA LEU A 352 10.35 26.18 20.04
C LEU A 352 10.80 27.57 20.49
N ASP A 353 11.71 28.21 19.75
CA ASP A 353 12.20 29.57 20.03
C ASP A 353 11.04 30.58 20.06
N GLN A 354 10.11 30.48 19.11
CA GLN A 354 8.93 31.35 19.04
C GLN A 354 7.99 31.13 20.23
N TYR A 355 7.75 29.89 20.67
CA TYR A 355 6.89 29.60 21.81
C TYR A 355 7.56 30.02 23.14
N GLN A 356 8.87 29.82 23.29
CA GLN A 356 9.63 30.26 24.46
C GLN A 356 9.67 31.79 24.56
N ALA A 357 9.89 32.50 23.46
CA ALA A 357 9.87 33.97 23.44
C ALA A 357 8.49 34.54 23.85
N GLN A 358 7.39 33.86 23.49
CA GLN A 358 6.03 34.24 23.89
C GLN A 358 5.70 33.86 25.35
N LEU A 359 6.37 32.85 25.93
CA LEU A 359 6.19 32.46 27.33
C LEU A 359 6.91 33.39 28.33
N GLY A 360 7.89 34.19 27.86
CA GLY A 360 8.54 35.26 28.62
C GLY A 360 9.59 34.81 29.63
N GLU A 361 9.28 33.81 30.47
CA GLU A 361 10.25 33.20 31.41
C GLU A 361 10.36 31.67 31.25
N PRO A 362 11.58 31.10 31.36
CA PRO A 362 11.80 29.67 31.28
C PRO A 362 11.26 28.96 32.54
N ARG A 363 10.08 28.36 32.43
CA ARG A 363 9.48 27.59 33.54
C ARG A 363 10.29 26.33 33.84
N PRO A 364 10.88 26.17 35.03
CA PRO A 364 11.58 24.93 35.38
C PRO A 364 10.58 23.77 35.42
N GLY A 365 10.88 22.72 34.64
CA GLY A 365 10.02 21.54 34.51
C GLY A 365 9.30 21.40 33.16
N LEU A 366 9.37 22.37 32.26
CA LEU A 366 9.02 22.14 30.85
C LEU A 366 10.10 21.27 30.19
N GLY A 367 9.70 20.13 29.66
CA GLY A 367 10.54 19.16 28.94
C GLY A 367 9.73 18.46 27.85
N PRO A 368 10.31 17.49 27.12
CA PRO A 368 9.54 16.61 26.25
C PRO A 368 8.64 15.68 27.07
N ARG A 369 7.55 15.19 26.47
CA ARG A 369 6.62 14.24 27.09
C ARG A 369 7.34 12.98 27.58
N GLU A 370 6.98 12.52 28.78
CA GLU A 370 7.60 11.35 29.43
C GLU A 370 7.32 10.03 28.68
N ASP A 371 6.16 9.91 28.02
CA ASP A 371 5.79 8.75 27.22
C ASP A 371 6.66 8.61 25.95
N ILE A 372 6.85 9.70 25.22
CA ILE A 372 7.77 9.77 24.08
C ILE A 372 9.22 9.56 24.51
N GLN A 373 9.65 10.17 25.63
CA GLN A 373 11.02 9.99 26.13
C GLN A 373 11.28 8.52 26.49
N ARG A 374 10.34 7.84 27.16
CA ARG A 374 10.41 6.39 27.42
C ARG A 374 10.40 5.56 26.14
N PHE A 375 9.62 5.95 25.12
CA PHE A 375 9.58 5.27 23.83
C PHE A 375 10.94 5.34 23.11
N VAL A 376 11.48 6.56 22.92
CA VAL A 376 12.72 6.80 22.17
C VAL A 376 13.92 6.13 22.85
N LEU A 377 14.12 6.34 24.15
CA LEU A 377 15.24 5.75 24.90
C LEU A 377 15.25 4.21 24.81
N ARG A 378 14.08 3.59 24.95
CA ARG A 378 13.92 2.14 24.86
C ARG A 378 14.16 1.64 23.44
N SER A 379 13.60 2.30 22.43
CA SER A 379 13.77 1.89 21.03
C SER A 379 15.23 1.96 20.60
N LEU A 380 15.94 3.05 20.92
CA LEU A 380 17.39 3.17 20.69
C LEU A 380 18.21 2.10 21.45
N GLY A 381 17.78 1.73 22.65
CA GLY A 381 18.38 0.64 23.44
C GLY A 381 18.16 -0.76 22.82
N GLU A 382 17.01 -1.00 22.20
CA GLU A 382 16.71 -2.24 21.46
C GLU A 382 17.47 -2.28 20.12
N LYS A 383 17.47 -1.18 19.35
CA LYS A 383 18.22 -1.06 18.09
C LYS A 383 19.72 -1.27 18.26
N ARG A 384 20.32 -0.75 19.34
CA ARG A 384 21.75 -0.98 19.65
C ARG A 384 22.10 -2.47 19.76
N GLN A 385 21.21 -3.28 20.34
CA GLN A 385 21.40 -4.74 20.44
C GLN A 385 21.21 -5.43 19.08
N LEU A 386 20.28 -4.95 18.26
CA LEU A 386 20.08 -5.47 16.91
C LEU A 386 21.26 -5.16 15.98
N TYR A 387 21.80 -3.93 16.00
CA TYR A 387 22.99 -3.58 15.21
C TYR A 387 24.25 -4.37 15.66
N TYR A 388 24.44 -4.57 16.97
CA TYR A 388 25.48 -5.47 17.50
C TYR A 388 25.32 -6.90 16.95
N ALA A 389 24.08 -7.40 16.86
CA ALA A 389 23.80 -8.70 16.28
C ALA A 389 24.01 -8.75 14.75
N MET A 390 23.76 -7.65 14.02
CA MET A 390 24.11 -7.56 12.60
C MET A 390 25.63 -7.64 12.39
N GLU A 391 26.40 -6.93 13.22
CA GLU A 391 27.85 -6.80 13.07
C GLU A 391 28.61 -8.08 13.49
N HIS A 392 28.13 -8.79 14.54
CA HIS A 392 28.88 -9.90 15.14
C HIS A 392 28.20 -11.27 15.09
N LEU A 393 26.88 -11.33 14.86
CA LEU A 393 26.09 -12.58 14.91
C LEU A 393 25.42 -12.92 13.57
N GLY A 394 25.75 -12.21 12.50
CA GLY A 394 25.20 -12.44 11.16
C GLY A 394 23.70 -12.14 11.03
N ALA A 395 23.11 -11.38 11.96
CA ALA A 395 21.68 -11.10 11.94
C ALA A 395 21.32 -10.12 10.83
N SER A 396 20.24 -10.38 10.08
CA SER A 396 19.55 -9.33 9.32
C SER A 396 18.69 -8.46 10.26
N PHE A 397 18.67 -7.15 10.05
CA PHE A 397 17.69 -6.22 10.63
C PHE A 397 17.48 -5.03 9.68
N LYS A 398 16.22 -4.72 9.39
CA LYS A 398 15.80 -3.52 8.68
C LYS A 398 15.18 -2.57 9.70
N ASP A 399 15.87 -1.47 9.99
CA ASP A 399 15.34 -0.42 10.85
C ASP A 399 14.10 0.22 10.17
N PRO A 400 12.93 0.26 10.83
CA PRO A 400 11.74 0.90 10.28
C PRO A 400 11.77 2.43 10.40
N ASP A 401 12.66 2.98 11.22
CA ASP A 401 12.64 4.36 11.67
C ASP A 401 13.78 5.20 11.04
N PRO A 402 13.48 6.22 10.21
CA PRO A 402 14.51 7.10 9.63
C PRO A 402 15.19 8.02 10.65
N TRP A 403 14.59 8.22 11.84
CA TRP A 403 15.13 9.05 12.93
C TRP A 403 16.24 8.37 13.75
N THR A 404 16.61 7.11 13.49
CA THR A 404 17.73 6.46 14.19
C THR A 404 19.03 7.23 13.96
N PRO A 405 19.68 7.81 15.00
CA PRO A 405 20.87 8.62 14.79
C PRO A 405 22.01 7.77 14.22
N ALA A 406 22.65 8.22 13.12
CA ALA A 406 23.68 7.46 12.42
C ALA A 406 24.83 6.95 13.32
N ALA A 407 25.12 7.67 14.41
CA ALA A 407 26.07 7.26 15.45
C ALA A 407 25.76 5.92 16.14
N PHE A 408 24.49 5.47 16.16
CA PHE A 408 24.09 4.16 16.68
C PHE A 408 24.30 3.02 15.68
N ILE A 409 24.48 3.33 14.39
CA ILE A 409 24.76 2.36 13.34
C ILE A 409 26.28 2.15 13.28
N PRO A 410 26.79 0.91 13.36
CA PRO A 410 28.20 0.59 13.18
C PRO A 410 28.73 1.06 11.82
N GLU A 411 29.96 1.56 11.80
CA GLU A 411 30.54 2.21 10.61
C GLU A 411 30.58 1.26 9.39
N ALA A 412 31.01 0.01 9.59
CA ALA A 412 31.02 -1.05 8.57
C ALA A 412 29.62 -1.48 8.07
N LEU A 413 28.54 -1.03 8.73
CA LEU A 413 27.15 -1.21 8.29
C LEU A 413 26.59 0.07 7.64
N ARG A 414 27.11 1.27 7.96
CA ARG A 414 26.66 2.53 7.33
C ARG A 414 26.89 2.53 5.83
N GLU A 415 28.06 2.09 5.36
CA GLU A 415 28.37 2.05 3.92
C GLU A 415 27.44 1.09 3.17
N LYS A 416 27.21 -0.11 3.71
CA LYS A 416 26.28 -1.09 3.13
C LYS A 416 24.83 -0.59 3.13
N LEU A 417 24.37 -0.02 4.26
CA LEU A 417 23.02 0.54 4.35
C LEU A 417 22.84 1.77 3.46
N ARG A 418 23.91 2.54 3.22
CA ARG A 418 23.93 3.65 2.26
C ARG A 418 23.84 3.13 0.83
N GLU A 419 24.66 2.16 0.45
CA GLU A 419 24.54 1.49 -0.85
C GLU A 419 23.13 0.91 -1.06
N ASP A 420 22.56 0.24 -0.05
CA ASP A 420 21.22 -0.35 -0.10
C ASP A 420 20.07 0.66 0.10
N GLN A 421 20.40 1.95 0.28
CA GLN A 421 19.48 3.08 0.14
C GLN A 421 19.65 3.76 -1.21
N GLU A 422 20.87 3.97 -1.70
CA GLU A 422 21.18 4.51 -3.02
C GLU A 422 20.70 3.58 -4.16
N LYS A 423 20.61 2.27 -3.90
CA LYS A 423 19.97 1.26 -4.77
C LYS A 423 18.44 1.16 -4.63
N ARG A 424 17.78 1.95 -3.75
CA ARG A 424 16.31 2.06 -3.75
C ARG A 424 15.90 3.10 -4.80
N PRO A 425 14.80 2.90 -5.53
CA PRO A 425 14.22 3.94 -6.36
C PRO A 425 13.97 5.21 -5.52
N TRP A 426 14.49 6.34 -5.99
CA TRP A 426 14.38 7.63 -5.31
C TRP A 426 13.05 8.28 -5.65
N ASP A 427 12.12 8.32 -4.69
CA ASP A 427 10.73 8.74 -4.91
C ASP A 427 10.26 9.87 -3.98
N HIS A 428 11.20 10.64 -3.41
CA HIS A 428 10.95 11.65 -2.37
C HIS A 428 11.73 12.96 -2.55
N GLU A 429 11.40 13.75 -3.58
CA GLU A 429 11.24 15.23 -3.46
C GLU A 429 10.68 15.83 -4.78
N PRO A 430 9.64 16.69 -4.75
CA PRO A 430 9.21 17.45 -5.93
C PRO A 430 10.07 18.71 -6.11
N PRO A 431 10.71 18.93 -7.28
CA PRO A 431 11.52 20.12 -7.51
C PRO A 431 10.66 21.39 -7.63
N GLN A 432 11.19 22.51 -7.13
CA GLN A 432 10.52 23.82 -7.21
C GLN A 432 10.41 24.32 -8.67
N PRO A 433 9.26 24.87 -9.09
CA PRO A 433 9.02 25.25 -10.48
C PRO A 433 9.90 26.45 -10.91
N LYS A 434 10.63 26.29 -12.00
CA LYS A 434 11.50 27.33 -12.58
C LYS A 434 10.69 28.34 -13.41
N PRO A 435 11.14 29.60 -13.58
CA PRO A 435 10.34 30.63 -14.23
C PRO A 435 10.00 30.33 -15.68
N LEU A 436 8.73 30.57 -16.02
CA LEU A 436 8.17 30.37 -17.35
C LEU A 436 8.67 31.47 -18.32
N THR A 437 9.90 31.35 -18.84
CA THR A 437 10.50 32.32 -19.79
C THR A 437 11.21 31.73 -21.02
N HIS A 438 11.25 30.40 -21.21
CA HIS A 438 12.02 29.74 -22.29
C HIS A 438 11.17 29.01 -23.35
N TRP A 439 10.01 29.58 -23.71
CA TRP A 439 8.99 28.96 -24.59
C TRP A 439 8.96 29.57 -26.01
N LYS A 440 10.10 30.03 -26.54
CA LYS A 440 10.19 30.58 -27.91
C LYS A 440 10.95 29.72 -28.92
N ASP A 441 11.78 28.78 -28.46
CA ASP A 441 12.83 28.19 -29.29
C ASP A 441 12.57 26.70 -29.63
N VAL A 442 11.42 26.13 -29.26
CA VAL A 442 11.07 24.71 -29.47
C VAL A 442 9.74 24.53 -30.21
N LEU A 443 9.58 25.19 -31.35
CA LEU A 443 8.55 24.87 -32.35
C LEU A 443 9.18 24.15 -33.54
N LEU A 444 9.26 22.81 -33.45
CA LEU A 444 9.80 21.92 -34.49
C LEU A 444 8.85 20.75 -34.83
N LEU A 445 7.56 20.88 -34.51
CA LEU A 445 6.49 20.07 -35.08
C LEU A 445 5.52 21.01 -35.81
N GLU A 446 5.68 21.12 -37.13
CA GLU A 446 4.79 21.94 -37.96
C GLU A 446 3.33 21.46 -37.83
N GLY A 447 2.40 22.41 -37.65
CA GLY A 447 0.97 22.12 -37.50
C GLY A 447 0.48 21.90 -36.06
N VAL A 448 1.36 21.70 -35.08
CA VAL A 448 0.96 21.56 -33.67
C VAL A 448 0.64 22.91 -33.05
N THR A 449 -0.46 22.99 -32.30
CA THR A 449 -0.95 24.19 -31.62
C THR A 449 -1.29 23.91 -30.15
N LEU A 450 -0.83 24.75 -29.22
CA LEU A 450 -1.32 24.75 -27.84
C LEU A 450 -2.71 25.40 -27.82
N THR A 451 -3.73 24.68 -27.32
CA THR A 451 -5.12 25.16 -27.33
C THR A 451 -5.72 25.35 -25.94
N GLN A 452 -5.19 24.67 -24.91
CA GLN A 452 -5.49 24.96 -23.50
C GLN A 452 -4.23 24.82 -22.66
N ASP A 453 -3.84 25.88 -21.95
CA ASP A 453 -2.75 25.85 -20.96
C ASP A 453 -3.24 25.40 -19.56
N ALA A 454 -2.31 25.24 -18.62
CA ALA A 454 -2.62 24.79 -17.26
C ALA A 454 -3.59 25.71 -16.50
N ARG A 455 -3.56 27.03 -16.76
CA ARG A 455 -4.47 28.01 -16.16
C ARG A 455 -5.88 27.88 -16.73
N GLN A 456 -5.99 27.72 -18.05
CA GLN A 456 -7.26 27.45 -18.74
C GLN A 456 -7.85 26.08 -18.37
N LEU A 457 -7.03 25.17 -17.84
CA LEU A 457 -7.41 23.86 -17.31
C LEU A 457 -7.53 23.83 -15.78
N ASN A 458 -7.51 24.99 -15.08
CA ASN A 458 -7.63 25.10 -13.62
C ASN A 458 -6.70 24.14 -12.84
N GLY A 459 -5.41 24.07 -13.18
CA GLY A 459 -4.45 23.20 -12.48
C GLY A 459 -2.98 23.52 -12.77
N SER A 460 -2.10 22.61 -12.35
CA SER A 460 -0.66 22.65 -12.63
C SER A 460 -0.25 21.54 -13.59
N GLU A 461 0.85 21.75 -14.31
CA GLU A 461 1.50 20.73 -15.16
C GLU A 461 0.55 19.92 -16.06
N ARG A 462 -0.45 20.57 -16.67
CA ARG A 462 -1.32 19.98 -17.70
C ARG A 462 -1.54 20.91 -18.89
N ALA A 463 -1.73 20.32 -20.08
CA ALA A 463 -1.97 21.04 -21.33
C ALA A 463 -2.80 20.23 -22.34
N VAL A 464 -3.47 20.93 -23.25
CA VAL A 464 -4.10 20.36 -24.44
C VAL A 464 -3.46 20.96 -25.69
N LEU A 465 -2.96 20.11 -26.57
CA LEU A 465 -2.38 20.46 -27.86
C LEU A 465 -3.13 19.77 -28.99
N ASP A 466 -3.30 20.43 -30.12
CA ASP A 466 -4.04 19.95 -31.28
C ASP A 466 -3.19 20.05 -32.56
N GLY A 467 -3.41 19.11 -33.48
CA GLY A 467 -2.68 19.03 -34.75
C GLY A 467 -1.48 18.07 -34.75
N LEU A 468 -1.36 17.21 -33.73
CA LEU A 468 -0.26 16.23 -33.64
C LEU A 468 -0.39 15.06 -34.63
N LEU A 469 -1.61 14.81 -35.11
CA LEU A 469 -1.91 13.88 -36.20
C LEU A 469 -2.80 14.58 -37.23
N THR A 470 -2.58 14.27 -38.50
CA THR A 470 -3.54 14.54 -39.57
C THR A 470 -4.73 13.57 -39.51
N PRO A 471 -5.89 13.92 -40.12
CA PRO A 471 -7.00 12.99 -40.27
C PRO A 471 -6.65 11.68 -41.00
N ALA A 472 -5.64 11.70 -41.87
CA ALA A 472 -5.14 10.51 -42.56
C ALA A 472 -4.40 9.56 -41.59
N GLU A 473 -3.50 10.09 -40.76
CA GLU A 473 -2.79 9.31 -39.73
C GLU A 473 -3.74 8.76 -38.66
N CYS A 474 -4.72 9.56 -38.23
CA CYS A 474 -5.83 9.07 -37.41
C CYS A 474 -6.54 7.88 -38.07
N GLY A 475 -6.89 7.99 -39.36
CA GLY A 475 -7.52 6.91 -40.13
C GLY A 475 -6.69 5.64 -40.18
N VAL A 476 -5.37 5.74 -40.41
CA VAL A 476 -4.44 4.59 -40.41
C VAL A 476 -4.39 3.91 -39.04
N LEU A 477 -4.30 4.67 -37.94
CA LEU A 477 -4.26 4.10 -36.59
C LEU A 477 -5.61 3.50 -36.16
N LEU A 478 -6.74 4.08 -36.59
CA LEU A 478 -8.08 3.50 -36.37
C LEU A 478 -8.27 2.19 -37.15
N GLN A 479 -7.74 2.10 -38.37
CA GLN A 479 -7.78 0.90 -39.20
C GLN A 479 -6.89 -0.21 -38.61
N LEU A 480 -5.65 0.09 -38.20
CA LEU A 480 -4.79 -0.81 -37.43
C LEU A 480 -5.52 -1.38 -36.19
N ALA A 481 -6.19 -0.51 -35.43
CA ALA A 481 -6.95 -0.88 -34.24
C ALA A 481 -8.20 -1.73 -34.52
N LYS A 482 -8.73 -1.67 -35.74
CA LYS A 482 -9.83 -2.52 -36.19
C LYS A 482 -9.32 -3.89 -36.61
N ASP A 483 -8.32 -3.94 -37.49
CA ASP A 483 -7.79 -5.19 -38.04
C ASP A 483 -7.17 -6.07 -36.95
N ALA A 484 -6.46 -5.45 -35.99
CA ALA A 484 -5.97 -6.15 -34.81
C ALA A 484 -7.11 -6.75 -33.95
N ALA A 485 -8.22 -6.03 -33.74
CA ALA A 485 -9.36 -6.54 -32.99
C ALA A 485 -10.13 -7.66 -33.72
N GLU A 486 -10.23 -7.57 -35.06
CA GLU A 486 -10.87 -8.58 -35.91
C GLU A 486 -10.03 -9.86 -36.02
N SER A 487 -8.69 -9.78 -35.87
CA SER A 487 -7.80 -10.95 -35.76
C SER A 487 -8.07 -11.85 -34.54
N GLY A 488 -8.87 -11.40 -33.59
CA GLY A 488 -9.14 -12.09 -32.32
C GLY A 488 -8.01 -12.01 -31.29
N THR A 489 -6.83 -11.49 -31.65
CA THR A 489 -5.77 -11.23 -30.67
C THR A 489 -6.13 -10.02 -29.79
N ARG A 490 -5.88 -10.11 -28.49
CA ARG A 490 -6.22 -9.07 -27.50
C ARG A 490 -5.04 -8.85 -26.58
N SER A 491 -4.64 -7.60 -26.38
CA SER A 491 -3.75 -7.23 -25.28
C SER A 491 -4.53 -6.61 -24.11
N GLY A 492 -3.99 -6.72 -22.90
CA GLY A 492 -4.58 -6.22 -21.67
C GLY A 492 -5.63 -7.12 -20.99
N TYR A 493 -5.66 -7.06 -19.66
CA TYR A 493 -6.71 -7.61 -18.77
C TYR A 493 -7.21 -9.04 -19.06
N GLN A 494 -6.29 -9.96 -19.36
CA GLN A 494 -6.57 -11.41 -19.48
C GLN A 494 -7.73 -11.73 -20.46
N GLY A 495 -7.94 -10.90 -21.49
CA GLY A 495 -9.01 -11.09 -22.48
C GLY A 495 -10.44 -10.84 -21.99
N ARG A 496 -10.62 -10.29 -20.76
CA ARG A 496 -11.93 -9.84 -20.24
C ARG A 496 -12.54 -8.82 -21.21
N ARG A 497 -13.83 -8.98 -21.54
CA ARG A 497 -14.54 -8.09 -22.48
C ARG A 497 -14.61 -6.62 -22.02
N SER A 498 -14.57 -6.42 -20.70
CA SER A 498 -15.05 -5.22 -20.01
C SER A 498 -14.34 -5.05 -18.65
N PRO A 499 -13.16 -4.41 -18.58
CA PRO A 499 -12.30 -4.43 -17.39
C PRO A 499 -12.64 -3.37 -16.31
N HIS A 500 -13.51 -2.39 -16.58
CA HIS A 500 -13.89 -1.35 -15.61
C HIS A 500 -15.42 -1.16 -15.48
N THR A 501 -16.15 -1.31 -16.59
CA THR A 501 -17.61 -1.26 -16.64
C THR A 501 -18.13 -2.32 -17.61
N PRO A 502 -19.18 -3.09 -17.27
CA PRO A 502 -19.75 -4.10 -18.17
C PRO A 502 -20.35 -3.48 -19.45
N HIS A 503 -20.75 -2.21 -19.41
CA HIS A 503 -21.50 -1.53 -20.47
C HIS A 503 -20.65 -1.09 -21.67
N GLU A 504 -19.34 -1.38 -21.66
CA GLU A 504 -18.40 -1.04 -22.73
C GLU A 504 -17.50 -2.24 -23.09
N ARG A 505 -17.26 -2.43 -24.38
CA ARG A 505 -16.23 -3.36 -24.90
C ARG A 505 -14.88 -2.66 -24.91
N PHE A 506 -13.87 -3.33 -24.35
CA PHE A 506 -12.47 -2.91 -24.39
C PHE A 506 -11.69 -3.64 -25.49
N GLU A 507 -10.84 -2.88 -26.18
CA GLU A 507 -9.86 -3.35 -27.17
C GLU A 507 -8.52 -2.67 -26.88
N GLY A 508 -7.44 -3.44 -26.85
CA GLY A 508 -6.10 -2.98 -26.49
C GLY A 508 -5.02 -3.61 -27.37
N LEU A 509 -4.09 -2.78 -27.84
CA LEU A 509 -2.97 -3.13 -28.72
C LEU A 509 -1.70 -2.41 -28.24
N THR A 510 -0.65 -3.16 -27.91
CA THR A 510 0.68 -2.62 -27.58
C THR A 510 1.57 -2.56 -28.82
N VAL A 511 2.68 -1.81 -28.72
CA VAL A 511 3.61 -1.58 -29.84
C VAL A 511 4.26 -2.86 -30.36
N LEU A 512 4.74 -3.73 -29.47
CA LEU A 512 5.30 -5.03 -29.86
C LEU A 512 4.24 -5.90 -30.53
N LYS A 513 3.00 -5.86 -30.04
CA LYS A 513 1.94 -6.67 -30.64
C LYS A 513 1.53 -6.17 -32.02
N ALA A 514 1.54 -4.85 -32.26
CA ALA A 514 1.32 -4.27 -33.58
C ALA A 514 2.43 -4.70 -34.56
N ALA A 515 3.70 -4.63 -34.16
CA ALA A 515 4.84 -5.07 -34.98
C ALA A 515 4.77 -6.58 -35.32
N GLN A 516 4.46 -7.44 -34.35
CA GLN A 516 4.25 -8.88 -34.57
C GLN A 516 3.12 -9.17 -35.57
N LEU A 517 1.99 -8.47 -35.46
CA LEU A 517 0.85 -8.66 -36.37
C LEU A 517 1.17 -8.15 -37.78
N ALA A 518 1.95 -7.08 -37.91
CA ALA A 518 2.39 -6.57 -39.20
C ALA A 518 3.33 -7.55 -39.91
N ARG A 519 4.34 -8.07 -39.20
CA ARG A 519 5.25 -9.13 -39.70
C ARG A 519 4.53 -10.45 -40.03
N ALA A 520 3.36 -10.69 -39.45
CA ALA A 520 2.51 -11.84 -39.78
C ALA A 520 1.53 -11.57 -40.94
N GLY A 521 1.56 -10.38 -41.56
CA GLY A 521 0.63 -9.98 -42.62
C GLY A 521 -0.82 -9.78 -42.18
N VAL A 522 -1.08 -9.72 -40.86
CA VAL A 522 -2.43 -9.62 -40.28
C VAL A 522 -2.93 -8.17 -40.20
N VAL A 523 -2.01 -7.21 -40.12
CA VAL A 523 -2.30 -5.76 -40.16
C VAL A 523 -1.29 -5.05 -41.06
N GLY A 524 -1.61 -3.85 -41.55
CA GLY A 524 -0.70 -3.07 -42.39
C GLY A 524 0.56 -2.61 -41.64
N SER A 525 1.75 -2.91 -42.19
CA SER A 525 3.05 -2.52 -41.64
C SER A 525 3.20 -1.00 -41.45
N GLN A 526 2.68 -0.21 -42.40
CA GLN A 526 2.60 1.24 -42.30
C GLN A 526 1.90 1.72 -41.01
N GLY A 527 0.86 1.01 -40.55
CA GLY A 527 0.16 1.34 -39.31
C GLY A 527 1.00 1.05 -38.07
N ALA A 528 1.70 -0.08 -38.04
CA ALA A 528 2.58 -0.43 -36.93
C ALA A 528 3.82 0.49 -36.85
N GLN A 529 4.37 0.90 -37.99
CA GLN A 529 5.45 1.91 -38.07
C GLN A 529 4.96 3.29 -37.58
N LEU A 530 3.79 3.75 -38.06
CA LEU A 530 3.20 5.02 -37.63
C LEU A 530 2.92 5.02 -36.11
N LEU A 531 2.51 3.89 -35.52
CA LEU A 531 2.31 3.77 -34.08
C LEU A 531 3.60 4.07 -33.29
N LEU A 532 4.75 3.53 -33.72
CA LEU A 532 6.05 3.79 -33.09
C LEU A 532 6.49 5.25 -33.24
N GLU A 533 6.37 5.82 -34.45
CA GLU A 533 6.68 7.23 -34.71
C GLU A 533 5.85 8.16 -33.81
N VAL A 534 4.55 7.91 -33.73
CA VAL A 534 3.62 8.75 -32.99
C VAL A 534 3.90 8.74 -31.48
N SER A 535 4.34 7.60 -30.92
CA SER A 535 4.82 7.58 -29.53
C SER A 535 6.02 8.49 -29.30
N GLU A 536 7.01 8.48 -30.19
CA GLU A 536 8.17 9.37 -30.09
C GLU A 536 7.80 10.85 -30.33
N ARG A 537 6.83 11.14 -31.20
CA ARG A 537 6.29 12.50 -31.38
C ARG A 537 5.62 12.99 -30.08
N VAL A 538 4.83 12.16 -29.41
CA VAL A 538 4.22 12.50 -28.10
C VAL A 538 5.27 12.67 -27.01
N ARG A 539 6.23 11.74 -26.86
CA ARG A 539 7.32 11.82 -25.88
C ARG A 539 8.11 13.12 -26.04
N SER A 540 8.50 13.42 -27.28
CA SER A 540 9.28 14.63 -27.63
C SER A 540 8.50 15.92 -27.35
N LEU A 541 7.21 15.98 -27.70
CA LEU A 541 6.36 17.14 -27.44
C LEU A 541 6.10 17.35 -25.94
N THR A 542 5.92 16.26 -25.19
CA THR A 542 5.72 16.28 -23.73
C THR A 542 6.99 16.79 -23.03
N GLN A 543 8.17 16.29 -23.42
CA GLN A 543 9.45 16.77 -22.91
C GLN A 543 9.71 18.24 -23.27
N ALA A 544 9.38 18.67 -24.50
CA ALA A 544 9.52 20.07 -24.92
C ALA A 544 8.62 21.00 -24.11
N TYR A 545 7.34 20.66 -23.93
CA TYR A 545 6.37 21.53 -23.26
C TYR A 545 6.66 21.70 -21.76
N PHE A 546 6.95 20.62 -21.04
CA PHE A 546 7.23 20.69 -19.61
C PHE A 546 8.69 21.04 -19.28
N SER A 547 9.62 20.83 -20.22
CA SER A 547 11.07 21.06 -20.04
C SER A 547 11.63 20.52 -18.71
N PRO A 548 11.40 19.23 -18.37
CA PRO A 548 11.85 18.65 -17.10
C PRO A 548 13.38 18.58 -17.01
N ASP A 549 13.89 18.56 -15.77
CA ASP A 549 15.33 18.53 -15.46
C ASP A 549 16.06 17.23 -15.89
N ARG A 550 15.31 16.23 -16.38
CA ARG A 550 15.80 14.94 -16.89
C ARG A 550 15.09 14.61 -18.21
N PRO A 551 15.74 13.91 -19.15
CA PRO A 551 15.08 13.45 -20.38
C PRO A 551 13.91 12.51 -20.03
N LEU A 552 12.87 12.53 -20.87
CA LEU A 552 11.75 11.60 -20.75
C LEU A 552 11.95 10.41 -21.68
N HIS A 553 11.77 9.22 -21.13
CA HIS A 553 11.69 7.94 -21.84
C HIS A 553 10.22 7.52 -21.96
N LEU A 554 9.83 6.85 -23.05
CA LEU A 554 8.58 6.07 -23.09
C LEU A 554 8.71 4.93 -22.08
N SER A 555 7.69 4.72 -21.26
CA SER A 555 7.63 3.65 -20.27
C SER A 555 6.59 2.59 -20.64
N PHE A 556 5.44 3.03 -21.20
CA PHE A 556 4.45 2.13 -21.81
C PHE A 556 3.59 2.86 -22.84
N THR A 557 3.29 2.20 -23.96
CA THR A 557 2.44 2.67 -25.07
C THR A 557 1.29 1.69 -25.30
N HIS A 558 0.05 2.18 -25.19
CA HIS A 558 -1.15 1.36 -25.37
C HIS A 558 -2.17 2.06 -26.27
N LEU A 559 -2.39 1.53 -27.48
CA LEU A 559 -3.53 1.93 -28.30
C LEU A 559 -4.78 1.27 -27.74
N VAL A 560 -5.74 2.08 -27.29
CA VAL A 560 -6.96 1.63 -26.60
C VAL A 560 -8.20 2.13 -27.33
N CYS A 561 -9.17 1.22 -27.52
CA CYS A 561 -10.53 1.58 -27.92
C CYS A 561 -11.57 1.12 -26.88
N ARG A 562 -12.60 1.95 -26.68
CA ARG A 562 -13.79 1.70 -25.85
C ARG A 562 -15.03 1.84 -26.72
N SER A 563 -15.84 0.79 -26.82
CA SER A 563 -17.08 0.81 -27.61
C SER A 563 -18.31 0.63 -26.72
N ALA A 564 -19.32 1.49 -26.88
CA ALA A 564 -20.59 1.35 -26.16
C ALA A 564 -21.30 0.04 -26.55
N ILE A 565 -21.82 -0.71 -25.57
CA ILE A 565 -22.67 -1.88 -25.84
C ILE A 565 -24.11 -1.42 -26.05
N GLU A 566 -24.72 -1.82 -27.17
CA GLU A 566 -26.11 -1.46 -27.50
C GLU A 566 -27.11 -2.02 -26.48
N GLY A 567 -28.15 -1.25 -26.16
CA GLY A 567 -29.15 -1.61 -25.15
C GLY A 567 -28.73 -1.35 -23.68
N GLU A 568 -27.44 -1.32 -23.36
CA GLU A 568 -26.94 -1.21 -21.97
C GLU A 568 -26.72 0.23 -21.46
N GLN A 569 -27.06 1.25 -22.24
CA GLN A 569 -26.66 2.65 -21.97
C GLN A 569 -27.68 3.47 -21.16
N SER A 570 -28.86 2.91 -20.84
CA SER A 570 -29.94 3.66 -20.16
C SER A 570 -29.67 3.85 -18.66
N GLN A 571 -29.79 5.09 -18.17
CA GLN A 571 -29.63 5.47 -16.76
C GLN A 571 -28.27 5.13 -16.12
N ARG A 572 -27.23 4.91 -16.94
CA ARG A 572 -25.89 4.60 -16.45
C ARG A 572 -25.22 5.85 -15.84
N MET A 573 -24.57 5.66 -14.69
CA MET A 573 -23.92 6.71 -13.87
C MET A 573 -22.46 6.35 -13.54
N ASP A 574 -21.91 5.35 -14.23
CA ASP A 574 -20.55 4.88 -14.11
C ASP A 574 -19.58 5.64 -15.05
N LEU A 575 -18.28 5.40 -14.87
CA LEU A 575 -17.22 5.99 -15.67
C LEU A 575 -16.61 4.92 -16.60
N SER A 576 -16.24 5.32 -17.82
CA SER A 576 -15.47 4.48 -18.75
C SER A 576 -14.09 4.15 -18.17
N HIS A 577 -13.51 5.11 -17.43
CA HIS A 577 -12.37 4.91 -16.54
C HIS A 577 -12.60 5.67 -15.21
N PRO A 578 -12.44 5.03 -14.04
CA PRO A 578 -12.58 5.70 -12.74
C PRO A 578 -11.55 6.82 -12.57
N VAL A 579 -11.82 7.73 -11.62
CA VAL A 579 -10.84 8.74 -11.19
C VAL A 579 -9.66 8.07 -10.51
N HIS A 580 -8.45 8.49 -10.86
CA HIS A 580 -7.18 7.98 -10.36
C HIS A 580 -6.05 8.98 -10.63
N ALA A 581 -4.88 8.73 -10.04
CA ALA A 581 -3.60 9.25 -10.50
C ALA A 581 -2.77 8.09 -11.09
N ASP A 582 -1.77 8.39 -11.91
CA ASP A 582 -1.03 7.39 -12.69
C ASP A 582 0.17 6.79 -11.95
N ASN A 583 0.77 7.55 -11.01
CA ASN A 583 1.96 7.12 -10.26
C ASN A 583 1.70 6.85 -8.76
N CYS A 584 0.47 7.00 -8.28
CA CYS A 584 0.15 6.78 -6.87
C CYS A 584 -1.24 6.19 -6.62
N VAL A 585 -1.38 5.53 -5.47
CA VAL A 585 -2.66 5.09 -4.92
C VAL A 585 -3.32 6.27 -4.21
N LEU A 586 -4.07 7.05 -4.98
CA LEU A 586 -4.87 8.18 -4.50
C LEU A 586 -5.92 7.73 -3.47
N ASP A 587 -6.04 8.49 -2.39
CA ASP A 587 -7.02 8.33 -1.32
C ASP A 587 -8.03 9.49 -1.35
N PRO A 588 -9.28 9.29 -1.84
CA PRO A 588 -10.25 10.37 -2.00
C PRO A 588 -10.70 11.01 -0.69
N ASP A 589 -10.64 10.27 0.42
CA ASP A 589 -11.18 10.72 1.71
C ASP A 589 -10.18 11.62 2.46
N THR A 590 -8.87 11.40 2.31
CA THR A 590 -7.81 12.28 2.87
C THR A 590 -7.17 13.23 1.84
N GLY A 591 -7.35 12.97 0.54
CA GLY A 591 -6.67 13.67 -0.55
C GLY A 591 -5.20 13.27 -0.74
N GLU A 592 -4.71 12.26 -0.01
CA GLU A 592 -3.31 11.83 -0.05
C GLU A 592 -3.02 10.91 -1.25
N CYS A 593 -1.78 10.96 -1.76
CA CYS A 593 -1.35 10.26 -2.97
C CYS A 593 -0.09 9.46 -2.67
N TRP A 594 -0.26 8.15 -2.52
CA TRP A 594 0.78 7.26 -2.00
C TRP A 594 1.53 6.58 -3.15
N ARG A 595 2.80 6.95 -3.35
CA ARG A 595 3.69 6.32 -4.33
C ARG A 595 4.12 4.93 -3.81
N GLU A 596 3.23 3.95 -3.96
CA GLU A 596 3.47 2.54 -3.63
C GLU A 596 2.82 1.61 -4.68
N PRO A 597 3.37 0.41 -4.92
CA PRO A 597 2.67 -0.66 -5.65
C PRO A 597 1.27 -0.92 -5.05
N PRO A 598 0.22 -1.07 -5.89
CA PRO A 598 0.26 -1.38 -7.33
C PRO A 598 0.43 -0.18 -8.27
N ALA A 599 0.59 1.05 -7.78
CA ALA A 599 0.82 2.18 -8.67
C ALA A 599 2.24 2.13 -9.28
N TYR A 600 2.36 2.63 -10.50
CA TYR A 600 3.63 2.67 -11.24
C TYR A 600 4.38 3.96 -10.86
N THR A 601 5.03 3.96 -9.70
CA THR A 601 5.57 5.17 -9.05
C THR A 601 6.58 5.95 -9.90
N TYR A 602 7.31 5.23 -10.76
CA TYR A 602 8.26 5.74 -11.74
C TYR A 602 7.63 6.55 -12.90
N ARG A 603 6.30 6.69 -12.98
CA ARG A 603 5.65 7.50 -14.02
C ARG A 603 5.68 8.97 -13.64
N ASP A 604 6.29 9.80 -14.48
CA ASP A 604 6.42 11.24 -14.25
C ASP A 604 5.37 12.04 -15.04
N TYR A 605 5.13 11.68 -16.32
CA TYR A 605 4.13 12.34 -17.17
C TYR A 605 3.30 11.35 -18.00
N SER A 606 2.02 11.64 -18.16
CA SER A 606 1.04 10.91 -18.96
C SER A 606 0.66 11.68 -20.24
N GLY A 607 0.37 10.94 -21.31
CA GLY A 607 -0.09 11.44 -22.59
C GLY A 607 -1.31 10.68 -23.10
N LEU A 608 -2.39 11.40 -23.43
CA LEU A 608 -3.59 10.86 -24.06
C LEU A 608 -3.80 11.52 -25.42
N LEU A 609 -3.41 10.82 -26.48
CA LEU A 609 -3.58 11.26 -27.87
C LEU A 609 -4.84 10.63 -28.48
N TYR A 610 -5.77 11.47 -28.89
CA TYR A 610 -7.06 11.08 -29.42
C TYR A 610 -7.05 10.86 -30.94
N LEU A 611 -7.74 9.80 -31.38
CA LEU A 611 -7.79 9.40 -32.79
C LEU A 611 -9.11 9.81 -33.47
N ASN A 612 -10.19 10.05 -32.73
CA ASN A 612 -11.50 10.35 -33.29
C ASN A 612 -12.44 11.15 -32.35
N ASP A 613 -13.60 11.57 -32.86
CA ASP A 613 -14.68 12.28 -32.16
C ASP A 613 -16.11 11.86 -32.60
N ASP A 614 -16.29 10.83 -33.42
CA ASP A 614 -17.57 10.31 -33.93
C ASP A 614 -18.37 9.46 -32.90
N PHE A 615 -18.28 9.83 -31.62
CA PHE A 615 -18.93 9.14 -30.50
C PHE A 615 -19.59 10.13 -29.52
N GLN A 616 -20.33 9.59 -28.54
CA GLN A 616 -20.99 10.35 -27.48
C GLN A 616 -20.46 9.93 -26.11
N GLY A 617 -20.31 10.91 -25.21
CA GLY A 617 -19.63 10.69 -23.93
C GLY A 617 -18.11 10.58 -24.09
N GLY A 618 -17.44 9.77 -23.27
CA GLY A 618 -16.00 9.48 -23.45
C GLY A 618 -15.02 10.63 -23.17
N HIS A 619 -15.50 11.74 -22.61
CA HIS A 619 -14.69 12.92 -22.28
C HIS A 619 -13.72 12.64 -21.12
N LEU A 620 -12.49 13.14 -21.23
CA LEU A 620 -11.55 13.21 -20.10
C LEU A 620 -11.99 14.33 -19.15
N PHE A 621 -11.82 14.13 -17.86
CA PHE A 621 -11.97 15.19 -16.86
C PHE A 621 -10.91 15.07 -15.76
N PHE A 622 -10.48 16.21 -15.23
CA PHE A 622 -9.60 16.32 -14.08
C PHE A 622 -10.42 16.67 -12.84
N THR A 623 -9.97 16.26 -11.65
CA THR A 623 -10.57 16.62 -10.36
C THR A 623 -9.57 17.27 -9.42
N GLU A 624 -10.04 17.67 -8.24
CA GLU A 624 -9.20 17.81 -7.04
C GLU A 624 -8.81 16.40 -6.49
N PRO A 625 -7.86 16.30 -5.54
CA PRO A 625 -7.47 15.02 -4.92
C PRO A 625 -8.61 14.25 -4.25
N ASN A 626 -9.68 14.94 -3.84
CA ASN A 626 -10.92 14.34 -3.33
C ASN A 626 -11.71 13.49 -4.35
N ALA A 627 -11.27 13.44 -5.62
CA ALA A 627 -11.91 12.69 -6.71
C ALA A 627 -13.37 13.07 -7.04
N LEU A 628 -13.90 14.15 -6.47
CA LEU A 628 -15.29 14.59 -6.57
C LEU A 628 -15.44 15.94 -7.28
N THR A 629 -14.64 16.94 -6.91
CA THR A 629 -14.69 18.27 -7.53
C THR A 629 -14.05 18.24 -8.91
N VAL A 630 -14.84 18.34 -9.98
CA VAL A 630 -14.32 18.42 -11.35
C VAL A 630 -13.71 19.80 -11.62
N THR A 631 -12.42 19.86 -11.93
CA THR A 631 -11.67 21.11 -12.15
C THR A 631 -11.61 21.51 -13.64
N ALA A 632 -11.54 20.53 -14.54
CA ALA A 632 -11.59 20.75 -15.99
C ALA A 632 -12.12 19.53 -16.76
N GLN A 633 -12.59 19.74 -17.99
CA GLN A 633 -13.04 18.69 -18.91
C GLN A 633 -12.44 18.92 -20.31
N VAL A 634 -11.94 17.87 -20.95
CA VAL A 634 -11.39 17.92 -22.30
C VAL A 634 -12.20 17.03 -23.24
N ARG A 635 -12.70 17.62 -24.34
CA ARG A 635 -13.37 16.89 -25.42
C ARG A 635 -12.34 16.20 -26.33
N PRO A 636 -12.45 14.89 -26.61
CA PRO A 636 -11.70 14.17 -27.63
C PRO A 636 -11.86 14.75 -29.05
N ARG A 637 -10.80 14.66 -29.86
CA ARG A 637 -10.83 14.78 -31.34
C ARG A 637 -9.55 14.22 -31.96
N CYS A 638 -9.58 13.84 -33.24
CA CYS A 638 -8.38 13.41 -33.97
C CYS A 638 -7.23 14.43 -33.80
N GLY A 639 -6.02 13.93 -33.51
CA GLY A 639 -4.81 14.75 -33.43
C GLY A 639 -4.71 15.61 -32.17
N ARG A 640 -5.59 15.43 -31.18
CA ARG A 640 -5.53 16.10 -29.88
C ARG A 640 -4.71 15.29 -28.88
N LEU A 641 -3.60 15.84 -28.41
CA LEU A 641 -2.87 15.37 -27.24
C LEU A 641 -3.36 16.11 -25.99
N VAL A 642 -3.62 15.38 -24.92
CA VAL A 642 -3.64 15.91 -23.55
C VAL A 642 -2.39 15.37 -22.85
N ALA A 643 -1.52 16.25 -22.38
CA ALA A 643 -0.28 15.89 -21.69
C ALA A 643 -0.30 16.49 -20.28
N PHE A 644 0.08 15.71 -19.28
CA PHE A 644 0.00 16.10 -17.87
C PHE A 644 0.97 15.31 -16.97
N SER A 645 1.35 15.85 -15.82
CA SER A 645 2.13 15.11 -14.80
C SER A 645 1.30 14.00 -14.14
N SER A 646 1.92 12.90 -13.72
CA SER A 646 1.22 11.67 -13.33
C SER A 646 0.64 11.62 -11.91
N GLY A 647 0.77 12.68 -11.10
CA GLY A 647 0.59 12.66 -9.65
C GLY A 647 -0.73 13.21 -9.09
N VAL A 648 -0.67 13.61 -7.80
CA VAL A 648 -1.80 14.14 -6.99
C VAL A 648 -2.41 15.42 -7.56
N GLU A 649 -1.62 16.15 -8.35
CA GLU A 649 -1.95 17.41 -8.99
C GLU A 649 -2.79 17.27 -10.26
N ASN A 650 -2.83 16.06 -10.85
CA ASN A 650 -3.64 15.72 -12.02
C ASN A 650 -4.50 14.43 -11.86
N PRO A 651 -5.31 14.28 -10.79
CA PRO A 651 -6.26 13.18 -10.69
C PRO A 651 -7.31 13.31 -11.80
N HIS A 652 -7.59 12.22 -12.50
CA HIS A 652 -8.42 12.27 -13.69
C HIS A 652 -9.19 10.97 -13.96
N GLY A 653 -10.30 11.10 -14.68
CA GLY A 653 -11.18 10.00 -15.08
C GLY A 653 -11.77 10.22 -16.48
N VAL A 654 -12.48 9.22 -16.99
CA VAL A 654 -13.11 9.28 -18.32
C VAL A 654 -14.60 8.97 -18.20
N TRP A 655 -15.44 9.92 -18.61
CA TRP A 655 -16.90 9.76 -18.64
C TRP A 655 -17.33 8.58 -19.53
N ALA A 656 -18.41 7.91 -19.16
CA ALA A 656 -19.06 6.85 -19.95
C ALA A 656 -19.09 7.14 -21.45
N VAL A 657 -18.74 6.16 -22.30
CA VAL A 657 -18.98 6.20 -23.75
C VAL A 657 -20.39 5.67 -23.99
N THR A 658 -21.33 6.57 -24.33
CA THR A 658 -22.77 6.25 -24.42
C THR A 658 -23.23 5.86 -25.82
N ARG A 659 -22.44 6.16 -26.86
CA ARG A 659 -22.68 5.72 -28.24
C ARG A 659 -21.39 5.76 -29.05
N GLY A 660 -21.16 4.77 -29.91
CA GLY A 660 -20.00 4.72 -30.81
C GLY A 660 -18.75 4.11 -30.16
N ARG A 661 -17.59 4.34 -30.79
CA ARG A 661 -16.28 3.81 -30.40
C ARG A 661 -15.30 4.97 -30.19
N ARG A 662 -14.79 5.14 -28.97
CA ARG A 662 -13.71 6.08 -28.63
C ARG A 662 -12.37 5.38 -28.76
N CYS A 663 -11.44 5.90 -29.55
CA CYS A 663 -10.06 5.40 -29.62
C CYS A 663 -9.03 6.47 -29.25
N SER A 664 -8.02 6.07 -28.49
CA SER A 664 -6.92 6.91 -28.03
C SER A 664 -5.65 6.09 -27.82
N LEU A 665 -4.51 6.66 -28.17
CA LEU A 665 -3.20 6.20 -27.70
C LEU A 665 -2.99 6.75 -26.29
N ALA A 666 -2.78 5.86 -25.32
CA ALA A 666 -2.37 6.20 -23.96
C ALA A 666 -0.88 5.88 -23.80
N LEU A 667 -0.12 6.84 -23.29
CA LEU A 667 1.32 6.75 -23.14
C LEU A 667 1.73 7.26 -21.76
N TRP A 668 2.73 6.62 -21.19
CA TRP A 668 3.32 7.01 -19.92
C TRP A 668 4.82 7.16 -20.07
N HIS A 669 5.37 8.19 -19.42
CA HIS A 669 6.75 8.61 -19.55
C HIS A 669 7.45 8.63 -18.19
N THR A 670 8.76 8.40 -18.19
CA THR A 670 9.59 8.32 -16.99
C THR A 670 10.94 9.01 -17.19
N TRP A 671 11.50 9.55 -16.10
CA TRP A 671 12.90 9.98 -15.99
C TRP A 671 13.86 8.84 -15.64
N ALA A 672 13.36 7.65 -15.32
CA ALA A 672 14.14 6.47 -14.94
C ALA A 672 14.37 5.56 -16.17
N PRO A 673 15.55 5.57 -16.81
CA PRO A 673 15.80 4.78 -18.03
C PRO A 673 15.64 3.26 -17.84
N GLU A 674 15.80 2.75 -16.62
CA GLU A 674 15.52 1.36 -16.24
C GLU A 674 14.03 0.97 -16.34
N HIS A 675 13.12 1.95 -16.38
CA HIS A 675 11.69 1.77 -16.59
C HIS A 675 11.23 2.15 -18.01
N GLY A 676 12.16 2.18 -18.97
CA GLY A 676 11.88 2.39 -20.40
C GLY A 676 11.16 1.21 -21.07
N GLU A 677 10.35 1.51 -22.09
CA GLU A 677 9.50 0.55 -22.79
C GLU A 677 10.30 -0.43 -23.67
N GLN A 678 10.62 -1.61 -23.12
CA GLN A 678 11.33 -2.68 -23.83
C GLN A 678 10.55 -3.15 -25.08
N GLU A 679 9.22 -3.28 -24.98
CA GLU A 679 8.34 -3.60 -26.12
C GLU A 679 8.51 -2.65 -27.31
N TRP A 680 8.76 -1.35 -27.08
CA TRP A 680 8.95 -0.36 -28.15
C TRP A 680 10.27 -0.58 -28.89
N THR A 681 11.32 -1.00 -28.18
CA THR A 681 12.63 -1.29 -28.75
C THR A 681 12.58 -2.55 -29.61
N GLU A 682 12.00 -3.64 -29.08
CA GLU A 682 11.76 -4.87 -29.85
C GLU A 682 10.85 -4.63 -31.07
N ALA A 683 9.78 -3.86 -30.92
CA ALA A 683 8.88 -3.51 -32.02
C ALA A 683 9.59 -2.77 -33.16
N LYS A 684 10.52 -1.87 -32.82
CA LYS A 684 11.32 -1.10 -33.78
C LYS A 684 12.30 -2.00 -34.54
N GLU A 685 12.97 -2.91 -33.85
CA GLU A 685 13.88 -3.88 -34.49
C GLU A 685 13.11 -4.82 -35.44
N LEU A 686 11.97 -5.36 -34.99
CA LEU A 686 11.10 -6.25 -35.78
C LEU A 686 10.52 -5.60 -37.05
N LEU A 687 10.40 -4.27 -37.09
CA LEU A 687 9.94 -3.49 -38.25
C LEU A 687 11.10 -2.88 -39.08
N GLN A 688 12.35 -3.18 -38.73
CA GLN A 688 13.57 -2.80 -39.46
C GLN A 688 14.31 -3.98 -40.08
N GLU A 689 14.05 -5.23 -39.66
CA GLU A 689 14.49 -6.41 -40.41
C GLU A 689 13.83 -6.45 -41.80
N PRO A 690 14.58 -6.48 -42.91
CA PRO A 690 14.00 -6.65 -44.24
C PRO A 690 13.46 -8.08 -44.42
N GLU A 691 12.31 -8.20 -45.09
CA GLU A 691 11.73 -9.50 -45.44
C GLU A 691 12.72 -10.33 -46.27
N LYS A 692 13.10 -11.50 -45.75
CA LYS A 692 13.81 -12.50 -46.57
C LYS A 692 12.79 -13.19 -47.45
N GLU A 693 12.79 -12.84 -48.74
CA GLU A 693 12.01 -13.55 -49.75
C GLU A 693 12.33 -15.06 -49.70
N GLU A 694 11.31 -15.90 -49.47
CA GLU A 694 11.41 -17.35 -49.67
C GLU A 694 11.36 -17.67 -51.19
N GLY A 695 12.41 -17.27 -51.90
CA GLY A 695 12.60 -17.51 -53.33
C GLY A 695 13.08 -18.94 -53.64
N GLU A 696 12.44 -19.58 -54.62
CA GLU A 696 12.64 -20.98 -55.01
C GLU A 696 14.09 -21.31 -55.46
N GLY A 697 14.58 -22.52 -55.15
CA GLY A 697 15.97 -22.90 -55.47
C GLY A 697 16.35 -24.38 -55.30
N MET A 698 15.58 -25.31 -55.87
CA MET A 698 15.86 -26.75 -55.77
C MET A 698 16.75 -27.27 -56.91
N PRO A 699 17.77 -28.10 -56.61
CA PRO A 699 17.97 -29.33 -57.39
C PRO A 699 18.33 -30.58 -56.53
N SER A 700 18.03 -31.76 -57.08
CA SER A 700 18.07 -33.07 -56.39
C SER A 700 19.36 -33.87 -56.57
N ARG A 701 19.67 -34.79 -55.63
CA ARG A 701 20.20 -36.15 -55.93
C ARG A 701 20.22 -37.12 -54.72
N ASP A 702 19.75 -38.34 -54.96
CA ASP A 702 19.64 -39.52 -54.08
C ASP A 702 20.79 -40.56 -54.30
N PRO A 703 20.85 -41.76 -53.66
CA PRO A 703 20.68 -42.10 -52.22
C PRO A 703 21.65 -43.18 -51.65
N ALA A 704 21.65 -43.36 -50.30
CA ALA A 704 21.96 -44.62 -49.55
C ALA A 704 23.41 -45.21 -49.61
N PRO A 705 23.81 -46.25 -48.78
CA PRO A 705 23.08 -47.02 -47.77
C PRO A 705 23.75 -47.21 -46.36
N GLU A 706 23.08 -48.03 -45.53
CA GLU A 706 23.29 -48.49 -44.12
C GLU A 706 24.20 -49.76 -43.97
N PRO A 707 24.33 -50.48 -42.81
CA PRO A 707 24.40 -50.17 -41.35
C PRO A 707 25.56 -51.01 -40.69
N PRO A 708 25.49 -51.75 -39.53
CA PRO A 708 24.77 -51.63 -38.24
C PRO A 708 25.65 -51.82 -36.95
N SER A 709 25.08 -51.52 -35.76
CA SER A 709 24.94 -52.52 -34.66
C SER A 709 24.22 -52.00 -33.40
N HIS A 710 23.34 -52.84 -32.83
CA HIS A 710 22.77 -52.69 -31.49
C HIS A 710 23.77 -53.20 -30.40
N ARG A 711 23.59 -53.09 -29.07
CA ARG A 711 22.40 -53.33 -28.22
C ARG A 711 22.66 -52.86 -26.76
N LEU A 712 21.66 -52.19 -26.12
CA LEU A 712 21.26 -52.26 -24.68
C LEU A 712 22.37 -51.99 -23.59
N GLN A 713 22.17 -51.38 -22.41
CA GLN A 713 21.04 -50.84 -21.61
C GLN A 713 21.65 -49.99 -20.44
N ARG A 714 21.01 -49.38 -19.42
CA ARG A 714 19.63 -49.24 -18.87
C ARG A 714 19.59 -48.05 -17.85
N VAL A 715 18.39 -47.52 -17.53
CA VAL A 715 18.02 -46.74 -16.30
C VAL A 715 18.59 -45.31 -16.11
N GLN A 716 17.65 -44.33 -16.00
CA GLN A 716 17.74 -42.98 -15.37
C GLN A 716 18.83 -42.02 -15.90
N ASP A 717 18.60 -40.70 -16.03
CA ASP A 717 17.81 -39.82 -15.17
C ASP A 717 17.35 -38.51 -15.89
N LYS A 718 16.77 -37.56 -15.13
CA LYS A 718 16.41 -36.15 -15.45
C LYS A 718 15.05 -35.90 -16.10
N ALA A 719 14.05 -35.62 -15.25
CA ALA A 719 12.91 -34.77 -15.63
C ALA A 719 13.34 -33.29 -15.72
N GLY A 720 12.93 -32.60 -16.79
CA GLY A 720 13.16 -31.16 -16.94
C GLY A 720 12.19 -30.34 -16.08
N LYS A 721 12.70 -29.27 -15.44
CA LYS A 721 11.85 -28.20 -14.87
C LYS A 721 11.55 -27.17 -15.96
N PRO A 722 10.29 -26.72 -16.14
CA PRO A 722 10.01 -25.58 -17.01
C PRO A 722 10.53 -24.28 -16.37
N PRO A 723 10.90 -23.26 -17.18
CA PRO A 723 11.14 -21.92 -16.66
C PRO A 723 9.81 -21.34 -16.12
N ARG A 724 9.88 -20.67 -14.97
CA ARG A 724 8.74 -19.91 -14.45
C ARG A 724 8.60 -18.62 -15.23
N VAL A 725 7.62 -18.53 -16.12
CA VAL A 725 7.10 -17.25 -16.58
C VAL A 725 6.52 -16.52 -15.37
N ARG A 726 6.87 -15.24 -15.22
CA ARG A 726 6.38 -14.38 -14.14
C ARG A 726 5.10 -13.70 -14.64
N GLU A 727 3.96 -14.09 -14.11
CA GLU A 727 2.69 -13.45 -14.44
C GLU A 727 2.63 -12.06 -13.78
N GLU A 728 2.43 -11.03 -14.59
CA GLU A 728 2.21 -9.64 -14.16
C GLU A 728 0.75 -9.24 -14.42
N LEU A 729 0.25 -8.27 -13.65
CA LEU A 729 -1.19 -7.92 -13.52
C LEU A 729 -1.42 -6.41 -13.63
#